data_AF-A0A9P7C338-F1
#
_entry.id   AF-A0A9P7C338-F1
#
_cell.length_a   1.000
_cell.length_b   1.000
_cell.length_c   1.000
_cell.angle_alpha   90.00
_cell.angle_beta   90.00
_cell.angle_gamma   90.00
#
_symmetry.space_group_name_H-M   'P 1'
#
loop_
_entity.id
_entity.type
_entity.pdbx_description
1 polymer ?
#
loop_
_entity_poly.entity_id
_entity_poly.type
_entity_poly.pdbx_seq_one_letter_code
_entity_poly.pdbx_strand_id
1 'polypeptide(L)'
;MVNCCNSFKCLLKRRTLPRLDSYLIKRKRTIASIPPTFPELCWPSISPIDRRYCHILVLLHKDPAFDPFLRMVSQDRHLKGFNFPTELPSSHLPASFEYTLQRFDQLHLSEDAPNIDPSVEPSHDPPSVSPPSFKILAYADDALVFLKDTLEFLRLQQAVNIYSTASNALLNYNKTQAFSLSGDPHPQWQAFLAEHNITLWHDRNSPSHLTYLGFAICSSTSQRSHFANLPTQKIQHACFVHSQRQLSVRGKATVLNTLIYSRLWHVIRLFPLTKTQLQKIGSIGSSFINQGIFPKLSHDLICLDRSRGGLGVLDPSLQQQALQWRWLRPLLLFSDKIHRSSPCLPYLRYVLNWFYSSDTYPTYHWALLFPACRLSSWSPKAPQGNIANISQLSNLFTAVDAIPHIFGSCHLNADTCIRLTLLELVHHTRPQELLGQDNFLPPSHFFKRNPSAKKLIGHDLFIFEPNTQTIRYRLPTETIRFRNTTITVLTLLKTKQLLLQNFLIVHLFVAPRIAQSTDSPPLIDLSSCITSLLSTPDDPIVQTRFQHLSPASPQYYKSLIPQKLPPDLVVLPPTKWKFFWRLQIPFKARTVWYRLIHKKLPTKQILNRYILPLHPTPNCQICPAESPALECISHFAYLCPIKYAVWNQIITAFFPARLLRQRYPAILYQLQRLKIPSTAPLPSSPNPKLSLYQVFACTLQSIWQAHWRFVFEDVQPVSANITKATLTAIQRLDSILNSDLS
;
A
#
# COMPACT_ATOMS: atom_id res chain seq x y z
N MET A 1 -4.67 37.99 -36.75
CA MET A 1 -5.45 37.38 -35.66
C MET A 1 -6.63 36.65 -36.24
N VAL A 2 -6.36 35.43 -36.71
CA VAL A 2 -7.23 34.33 -37.20
C VAL A 2 -6.21 33.20 -37.46
N ASN A 3 -6.57 31.95 -37.17
CA ASN A 3 -5.79 30.70 -37.34
C ASN A 3 -4.86 30.27 -36.19
N CYS A 4 -5.40 29.47 -35.25
CA CYS A 4 -4.76 28.21 -34.79
C CYS A 4 -5.73 27.31 -33.99
N CYS A 5 -6.98 27.17 -34.45
CA CYS A 5 -8.02 26.38 -33.79
C CYS A 5 -8.58 25.21 -34.64
N ASN A 6 -7.90 24.81 -35.72
CA ASN A 6 -8.49 23.92 -36.75
C ASN A 6 -7.75 22.63 -37.14
N SER A 7 -6.75 22.14 -36.39
CA SER A 7 -6.02 20.91 -36.79
C SER A 7 -6.20 19.67 -35.91
N PHE A 8 -7.28 19.57 -35.11
CA PHE A 8 -7.63 18.32 -34.39
C PHE A 8 -9.09 17.88 -34.54
N LYS A 9 -9.79 18.38 -35.57
CA LYS A 9 -11.20 18.03 -35.86
C LYS A 9 -11.42 17.13 -37.09
N CYS A 10 -10.37 16.61 -37.72
CA CYS A 10 -10.50 15.94 -39.03
C CYS A 10 -10.21 14.43 -39.06
N LEU A 11 -10.47 13.68 -37.98
CA LEU A 11 -10.44 12.19 -38.01
C LEU A 11 -11.54 11.53 -37.14
N LEU A 12 -12.67 12.21 -36.96
CA LEU A 12 -13.86 11.68 -36.28
C LEU A 12 -15.12 11.93 -37.10
N LYS A 13 -15.22 11.30 -38.28
CA LYS A 13 -16.50 11.06 -38.93
C LYS A 13 -16.48 9.70 -39.65
N ARG A 14 -17.38 8.83 -39.19
CA ARG A 14 -17.91 7.63 -39.86
C ARG A 14 -16.90 6.51 -40.17
N ARG A 15 -16.58 5.72 -39.14
CA ARG A 15 -16.61 4.25 -39.25
C ARG A 15 -17.43 3.68 -38.10
N THR A 16 -18.61 3.18 -38.44
CA THR A 16 -19.35 2.20 -37.65
C THR A 16 -18.45 0.98 -37.48
N LEU A 17 -17.92 0.77 -36.27
CA LEU A 17 -17.23 -0.45 -35.88
C LEU A 17 -18.02 -1.12 -34.75
N PRO A 18 -18.22 -2.46 -34.78
CA PRO A 18 -19.11 -3.17 -33.88
C PRO A 18 -18.53 -3.28 -32.45
N ARG A 19 -19.43 -3.66 -31.54
CA ARG A 19 -19.19 -4.00 -30.13
C ARG A 19 -17.88 -4.76 -29.92
N LEU A 20 -17.03 -4.19 -29.07
CA LEU A 20 -15.75 -4.74 -28.63
C LEU A 20 -15.90 -5.50 -27.30
N ASP A 21 -16.95 -6.33 -27.16
CA ASP A 21 -17.24 -7.08 -25.93
C ASP A 21 -16.83 -8.57 -25.98
N SER A 22 -16.32 -9.07 -27.10
CA SER A 22 -15.89 -10.48 -27.22
C SER A 22 -14.36 -10.73 -27.16
N TYR A 23 -13.52 -9.69 -27.09
CA TYR A 23 -12.05 -9.86 -27.09
C TYR A 23 -11.33 -9.63 -25.75
N LEU A 24 -12.05 -9.26 -24.67
CA LEU A 24 -11.44 -8.97 -23.37
C LEU A 24 -11.50 -10.12 -22.33
N ILE A 25 -11.96 -11.32 -22.72
CA ILE A 25 -12.11 -12.47 -21.81
C ILE A 25 -11.06 -13.59 -22.05
N LYS A 26 -10.18 -13.49 -23.07
CA LYS A 26 -9.11 -14.48 -23.34
C LYS A 26 -7.67 -13.96 -23.21
N ARG A 27 -7.40 -13.07 -22.24
CA ARG A 27 -6.03 -12.86 -21.70
C ARG A 27 -6.01 -12.95 -20.17
N LYS A 28 -6.39 -14.12 -19.67
CA LYS A 28 -5.95 -14.63 -18.37
C LYS A 28 -5.03 -15.82 -18.63
N ARG A 29 -3.80 -15.54 -19.06
CA ARG A 29 -2.64 -16.44 -18.96
C ARG A 29 -1.40 -15.64 -19.38
N THR A 30 -0.42 -15.65 -18.48
CA THR A 30 1.00 -15.35 -18.75
C THR A 30 1.29 -14.02 -19.45
N ILE A 31 1.15 -12.92 -18.70
CA ILE A 31 2.18 -11.86 -18.78
C ILE A 31 3.13 -12.19 -17.63
N ALA A 32 4.16 -12.97 -17.94
CA ALA A 32 5.39 -12.92 -17.16
C ALA A 32 5.79 -11.43 -17.17
N SER A 33 5.65 -10.79 -16.02
CA SER A 33 6.18 -9.45 -15.81
C SER A 33 7.69 -9.61 -15.85
N ILE A 34 8.28 -9.37 -17.02
CA ILE A 34 9.69 -9.04 -17.12
C ILE A 34 9.87 -7.81 -16.21
N PRO A 35 10.71 -7.90 -15.17
CA PRO A 35 10.77 -6.88 -14.15
C PRO A 35 11.40 -5.61 -14.73
N PRO A 36 10.79 -4.42 -14.59
CA PRO A 36 11.54 -3.18 -14.71
C PRO A 36 12.42 -3.07 -13.46
N THR A 37 13.67 -3.50 -13.60
CA THR A 37 14.74 -3.30 -12.62
C THR A 37 15.27 -1.87 -12.72
N PHE A 38 15.34 -1.20 -11.56
CA PHE A 38 15.81 0.18 -11.28
C PHE A 38 14.90 1.30 -11.78
N PRO A 39 14.34 2.09 -10.84
CA PRO A 39 15.11 3.15 -10.18
C PRO A 39 14.68 3.39 -8.72
N GLU A 40 15.54 3.07 -7.75
CA GLU A 40 15.07 2.94 -6.37
C GLU A 40 16.11 3.45 -5.37
N LEU A 41 16.10 4.75 -5.09
CA LEU A 41 16.49 5.36 -3.81
C LEU A 41 16.14 6.86 -3.85
N CYS A 42 15.13 7.26 -3.08
CA CYS A 42 15.14 8.61 -2.52
C CYS A 42 15.99 8.55 -1.27
N TRP A 43 16.79 9.57 -1.02
CA TRP A 43 17.82 9.51 0.02
C TRP A 43 17.24 9.78 1.41
N PRO A 44 17.35 8.85 2.39
CA PRO A 44 17.32 9.23 3.79
C PRO A 44 18.56 10.08 4.08
N SER A 45 18.37 11.15 4.86
CA SER A 45 19.38 12.12 5.30
C SER A 45 20.77 11.51 5.47
N ILE A 46 21.72 12.09 4.72
CA ILE A 46 23.11 11.63 4.56
C ILE A 46 23.84 11.64 5.90
N SER A 47 24.69 10.64 6.09
CA SER A 47 25.50 10.45 7.29
C SER A 47 26.35 11.70 7.61
N PRO A 48 26.56 12.05 8.89
CA PRO A 48 27.40 13.18 9.27
C PRO A 48 28.88 13.06 8.89
N ILE A 49 29.35 11.87 8.48
CA ILE A 49 30.77 11.64 8.14
C ILE A 49 31.21 12.42 6.89
N ASP A 50 30.28 12.85 6.03
CA ASP A 50 30.58 13.58 4.80
C ASP A 50 30.33 15.09 4.85
N ARG A 51 29.98 15.66 6.02
CA ARG A 51 29.79 17.12 6.16
C ARG A 51 31.06 17.95 5.92
N ARG A 52 32.22 17.31 5.79
CA ARG A 52 33.50 17.98 5.50
C ARG A 52 33.85 18.03 4.01
N TYR A 53 33.08 17.38 3.14
CA TYR A 53 33.30 17.36 1.69
C TYR A 53 32.09 17.93 0.93
N CYS A 54 32.32 18.81 -0.05
CA CYS A 54 31.25 19.39 -0.87
C CYS A 54 30.77 18.38 -1.92
N HIS A 55 29.87 17.48 -1.53
CA HIS A 55 29.27 16.54 -2.47
C HIS A 55 28.08 17.16 -3.21
N ILE A 56 28.17 17.23 -4.53
CA ILE A 56 27.15 17.79 -5.42
C ILE A 56 26.65 16.72 -6.35
N LEU A 57 25.34 16.73 -6.53
CA LEU A 57 24.68 15.83 -7.45
C LEU A 57 24.20 16.59 -8.66
N VAL A 58 24.61 16.12 -9.84
CA VAL A 58 24.19 16.70 -11.11
C VAL A 58 23.28 15.71 -11.83
N LEU A 59 22.05 16.14 -12.10
CA LEU A 59 21.09 15.44 -12.93
C LEU A 59 21.26 15.93 -14.37
N LEU A 60 21.96 15.14 -15.17
CA LEU A 60 22.16 15.33 -16.59
C LEU A 60 20.95 14.80 -17.35
N HIS A 61 20.38 15.63 -18.23
CA HIS A 61 19.41 15.19 -19.21
C HIS A 61 20.06 15.25 -20.59
N LYS A 62 20.01 14.14 -21.32
CA LYS A 62 20.42 14.13 -22.74
C LYS A 62 19.20 14.37 -23.61
N ASP A 63 19.35 15.15 -24.67
CA ASP A 63 18.30 15.17 -25.69
C ASP A 63 18.39 13.85 -26.48
N PRO A 64 17.32 13.05 -26.52
CA PRO A 64 17.33 11.78 -27.23
C PRO A 64 17.48 12.03 -28.73
N ALA A 65 18.68 11.80 -29.28
CA ALA A 65 18.90 11.70 -30.73
C ALA A 65 18.38 10.35 -31.30
N PHE A 66 17.26 9.83 -30.75
CA PHE A 66 16.80 8.46 -30.99
C PHE A 66 16.39 8.19 -32.45
N ASP A 67 15.93 9.19 -33.21
CA ASP A 67 15.40 8.98 -34.57
C ASP A 67 16.46 9.26 -35.67
N PRO A 68 17.29 10.33 -35.62
CA PRO A 68 18.32 10.55 -36.64
C PRO A 68 19.48 9.55 -36.56
N PHE A 69 19.91 9.16 -35.36
CA PHE A 69 21.02 8.23 -35.17
C PHE A 69 20.65 6.80 -35.60
N LEU A 70 19.47 6.28 -35.21
CA LEU A 70 19.02 4.96 -35.67
C LEU A 70 18.73 4.95 -37.18
N ARG A 71 18.27 6.06 -37.77
CA ARG A 71 18.14 6.18 -39.24
C ARG A 71 19.49 6.24 -39.94
N MET A 72 20.46 6.96 -39.40
CA MET A 72 21.81 7.03 -39.96
C MET A 72 22.52 5.68 -39.86
N VAL A 73 22.44 5.00 -38.71
CA VAL A 73 22.98 3.64 -38.48
C VAL A 73 22.26 2.58 -39.32
N SER A 74 20.95 2.72 -39.57
CA SER A 74 20.21 1.79 -40.45
C SER A 74 20.38 2.06 -41.95
N GLN A 75 20.81 3.27 -42.33
CA GLN A 75 21.04 3.67 -43.73
C GLN A 75 22.51 3.53 -44.15
N ASP A 76 23.44 3.43 -43.19
CA ASP A 76 24.85 3.17 -43.49
C ASP A 76 25.04 1.69 -43.89
N ARG A 77 25.48 1.49 -45.14
CA ARG A 77 25.71 0.15 -45.70
C ARG A 77 26.88 -0.58 -45.04
N HIS A 78 27.74 0.14 -44.30
CA HIS A 78 28.83 -0.42 -43.48
C HIS A 78 28.37 -0.87 -42.07
N LEU A 79 27.14 -0.53 -41.63
CA LEU A 79 26.59 -0.84 -40.30
C LEU A 79 25.42 -1.84 -40.34
N LYS A 80 25.37 -2.73 -41.35
CA LYS A 80 24.43 -3.87 -41.36
C LYS A 80 24.92 -4.96 -40.40
N GLY A 81 24.52 -4.91 -39.12
CA GLY A 81 25.04 -5.87 -38.14
C GLY A 81 24.38 -6.01 -36.77
N PHE A 82 23.21 -5.42 -36.48
CA PHE A 82 22.48 -5.81 -35.25
C PHE A 82 21.58 -7.02 -35.52
N ASN A 83 22.19 -8.20 -35.55
CA ASN A 83 21.48 -9.47 -35.47
C ASN A 83 22.04 -10.27 -34.28
N PHE A 84 21.31 -10.26 -33.16
CA PHE A 84 21.60 -11.07 -31.97
C PHE A 84 21.14 -12.51 -32.26
N PRO A 85 21.99 -13.40 -32.79
CA PRO A 85 22.76 -14.31 -31.94
C PRO A 85 24.04 -14.89 -32.60
N THR A 86 24.92 -15.51 -31.80
CA THR A 86 26.18 -16.21 -32.16
C THR A 86 27.42 -15.32 -32.43
N GLU A 87 28.31 -15.29 -31.43
CA GLU A 87 29.65 -14.69 -31.45
C GLU A 87 30.64 -15.55 -32.25
N LEU A 88 31.60 -14.92 -32.96
CA LEU A 88 33.00 -15.35 -33.25
C LEU A 88 33.60 -14.49 -34.39
N PRO A 89 34.93 -14.40 -34.55
CA PRO A 89 35.95 -13.85 -33.66
C PRO A 89 36.64 -12.59 -34.25
N SER A 90 37.42 -11.94 -33.40
CA SER A 90 38.28 -10.78 -33.62
C SER A 90 39.26 -10.93 -34.78
N SER A 91 39.01 -10.26 -35.90
CA SER A 91 40.11 -9.74 -36.73
C SER A 91 39.61 -8.56 -37.56
N HIS A 92 40.25 -7.41 -37.34
CA HIS A 92 40.10 -6.14 -38.07
C HIS A 92 38.97 -5.19 -37.63
N LEU A 93 39.12 -4.63 -36.43
CA LEU A 93 38.54 -3.33 -36.06
C LEU A 93 39.42 -2.19 -36.63
N PRO A 94 38.85 -1.08 -37.13
CA PRO A 94 39.63 0.07 -37.58
C PRO A 94 40.23 0.86 -36.41
N ALA A 95 41.46 1.34 -36.59
CA ALA A 95 42.31 1.96 -35.56
C ALA A 95 41.67 3.16 -34.79
N SER A 96 40.68 3.85 -35.37
CA SER A 96 39.98 4.95 -34.69
C SER A 96 39.06 4.49 -33.55
N PHE A 97 38.52 3.27 -33.65
CA PHE A 97 37.64 2.69 -32.64
C PHE A 97 38.43 2.08 -31.49
N GLU A 98 39.54 1.41 -31.78
CA GLU A 98 40.52 0.96 -30.76
C GLU A 98 41.12 2.12 -29.96
N TYR A 99 41.44 3.24 -30.62
CA TYR A 99 41.92 4.44 -29.93
C TYR A 99 40.89 5.01 -28.95
N THR A 100 39.60 4.96 -29.30
CA THR A 100 38.50 5.45 -28.46
C THR A 100 38.22 4.49 -27.29
N LEU A 101 38.29 3.18 -27.52
CA LEU A 101 38.20 2.13 -26.49
C LEU A 101 39.37 2.20 -25.51
N GLN A 102 40.61 2.32 -25.99
CA GLN A 102 41.79 2.52 -25.14
C GLN A 102 41.68 3.78 -24.28
N ARG A 103 41.09 4.86 -24.80
CA ARG A 103 40.85 6.09 -24.02
C ARG A 103 39.76 5.89 -22.96
N PHE A 104 38.75 5.08 -23.23
CA PHE A 104 37.70 4.71 -22.27
C PHE A 104 38.24 3.78 -21.16
N ASP A 105 39.12 2.85 -21.50
CA ASP A 105 39.80 1.98 -20.54
C ASP A 105 40.78 2.76 -19.66
N GLN A 106 41.47 3.77 -20.21
CA GLN A 106 42.32 4.70 -19.46
C GLN A 106 41.55 5.69 -18.56
N LEU A 107 40.22 5.81 -18.76
CA LEU A 107 39.33 6.64 -17.93
C LEU A 107 38.67 5.85 -16.79
N HIS A 108 38.99 4.56 -16.61
CA HIS A 108 38.55 3.80 -15.45
C HIS A 108 39.13 4.41 -14.16
N LEU A 109 38.23 4.92 -13.32
CA LEU A 109 38.52 5.16 -11.90
C LEU A 109 38.64 3.77 -11.24
N SER A 110 39.86 3.25 -11.11
CA SER A 110 40.12 2.04 -10.34
C SER A 110 39.66 2.25 -8.89
N GLU A 111 38.74 1.41 -8.42
CA GLU A 111 38.68 1.05 -7.02
C GLU A 111 39.58 -0.18 -6.84
N ASP A 112 40.70 0.00 -6.12
CA ASP A 112 41.51 -1.13 -5.65
C ASP A 112 40.67 -1.96 -4.67
N ALA A 113 39.92 -2.93 -5.18
CA ALA A 113 39.29 -3.97 -4.37
C ALA A 113 40.26 -5.15 -4.23
N PRO A 114 40.65 -5.57 -3.01
CA PRO A 114 41.52 -6.73 -2.85
C PRO A 114 40.79 -8.00 -3.29
N ASN A 115 41.49 -8.85 -4.05
CA ASN A 115 41.08 -10.21 -4.40
C ASN A 115 40.83 -11.01 -3.12
N ILE A 116 39.57 -11.39 -2.85
CA ILE A 116 39.23 -12.30 -1.74
C ILE A 116 39.06 -13.71 -2.30
N ASP A 117 39.86 -14.61 -1.75
CA ASP A 117 39.94 -16.05 -2.03
C ASP A 117 38.56 -16.74 -1.88
N PRO A 118 38.11 -17.57 -2.86
CA PRO A 118 36.82 -18.26 -2.83
C PRO A 118 36.70 -19.40 -1.79
N SER A 119 37.66 -19.57 -0.88
CA SER A 119 37.73 -20.70 0.06
C SER A 119 37.35 -20.40 1.52
N VAL A 120 36.81 -19.21 1.84
CA VAL A 120 36.41 -18.87 3.23
C VAL A 120 34.98 -19.33 3.54
N GLU A 121 34.85 -20.26 4.50
CA GLU A 121 33.59 -20.72 5.10
C GLU A 121 32.78 -19.60 5.78
N PRO A 122 31.44 -19.75 5.94
CA PRO A 122 30.54 -18.65 6.25
C PRO A 122 30.71 -18.15 7.70
N SER A 123 31.40 -17.03 7.88
CA SER A 123 31.34 -16.26 9.11
C SER A 123 29.99 -15.53 9.20
N HIS A 124 29.26 -15.77 10.29
CA HIS A 124 28.00 -15.10 10.62
C HIS A 124 28.17 -13.65 11.11
N ASP A 125 29.34 -13.05 10.89
CA ASP A 125 29.56 -11.65 11.23
C ASP A 125 28.81 -10.77 10.23
N PRO A 126 28.00 -9.80 10.69
CA PRO A 126 27.33 -8.88 9.79
C PRO A 126 28.41 -8.13 9.01
N PRO A 127 28.34 -8.05 7.67
CA PRO A 127 29.37 -7.37 6.92
C PRO A 127 29.33 -5.89 7.32
N SER A 128 30.35 -5.48 8.07
CA SER A 128 30.82 -4.10 8.22
C SER A 128 31.44 -3.57 6.91
N VAL A 129 31.26 -4.29 5.81
CA VAL A 129 31.68 -3.91 4.47
C VAL A 129 30.86 -2.69 4.07
N SER A 130 31.53 -1.55 3.95
CA SER A 130 30.97 -0.37 3.32
C SER A 130 30.38 -0.77 1.97
N PRO A 131 29.15 -0.34 1.65
CA PRO A 131 28.58 -0.65 0.35
C PRO A 131 29.50 -0.10 -0.76
N PRO A 132 29.51 -0.69 -1.98
CA PRO A 132 30.39 -0.25 -3.07
C PRO A 132 30.23 1.25 -3.32
N SER A 133 31.23 1.98 -3.82
CA SER A 133 30.96 3.36 -4.21
C SER A 133 30.28 3.39 -5.58
N PHE A 134 29.33 4.30 -5.77
CA PHE A 134 28.81 4.59 -7.10
C PHE A 134 28.95 6.08 -7.38
N LYS A 135 29.46 6.39 -8.58
CA LYS A 135 29.62 7.76 -9.06
C LYS A 135 28.52 8.16 -10.04
N ILE A 136 27.88 7.22 -10.71
CA ILE A 136 26.87 7.48 -11.74
C ILE A 136 25.71 6.50 -11.61
N LEU A 137 24.49 7.01 -11.63
CA LEU A 137 23.25 6.25 -11.77
C LEU A 137 22.53 6.75 -13.01
N ALA A 138 22.10 5.85 -13.91
CA ALA A 138 21.41 6.25 -15.13
C ALA A 138 20.11 5.48 -15.32
N TYR A 139 19.08 6.17 -15.82
CA TYR A 139 17.82 5.60 -16.24
C TYR A 139 17.40 6.24 -17.57
N ALA A 140 17.50 5.46 -18.65
CA ALA A 140 17.36 5.98 -20.01
C ALA A 140 18.30 7.19 -20.26
N ASP A 141 17.75 8.35 -20.60
CA ASP A 141 18.45 9.61 -20.85
C ASP A 141 18.76 10.44 -19.59
N ASP A 142 18.13 10.10 -18.46
CA ASP A 142 18.37 10.74 -17.17
C ASP A 142 19.58 10.10 -16.48
N ALA A 143 20.65 10.87 -16.27
CA ALA A 143 21.84 10.42 -15.55
C ALA A 143 22.11 11.30 -14.34
N LEU A 144 22.43 10.67 -13.22
CA LEU A 144 22.64 11.28 -11.92
C LEU A 144 24.08 11.00 -11.49
N VAL A 145 24.87 12.06 -11.33
CA VAL A 145 26.32 11.98 -11.14
C VAL A 145 26.73 12.62 -9.81
N PHE A 146 27.52 11.90 -9.02
CA PHE A 146 28.06 12.34 -7.74
C PHE A 146 29.44 12.96 -7.92
N LEU A 147 29.56 14.23 -7.53
CA LEU A 147 30.77 15.02 -7.65
C LEU A 147 31.26 15.45 -6.28
N LYS A 148 32.52 15.20 -5.98
CA LYS A 148 33.17 15.62 -4.72
C LYS A 148 33.83 17.00 -4.82
N ASP A 149 34.30 17.36 -6.01
CA ASP A 149 35.04 18.59 -6.29
C ASP A 149 34.85 19.03 -7.75
N THR A 150 35.31 20.26 -8.05
CA THR A 150 35.20 20.86 -9.39
C THR A 150 36.08 20.13 -10.42
N LEU A 151 37.13 19.43 -10.00
CA LEU A 151 37.98 18.63 -10.89
C LEU A 151 37.24 17.41 -11.42
N GLU A 152 36.46 16.73 -10.57
CA GLU A 152 35.56 15.65 -11.00
C GLU A 152 34.52 16.14 -12.01
N PHE A 153 34.02 17.37 -11.87
CA PHE A 153 33.12 17.96 -12.86
C PHE A 153 33.80 18.15 -14.22
N LEU A 154 35.03 18.66 -14.25
CA LEU A 154 35.78 18.83 -15.52
C LEU A 154 36.04 17.48 -16.20
N ARG A 155 36.36 16.44 -15.44
CA ARG A 155 36.49 15.06 -15.97
C ARG A 155 35.16 14.54 -16.53
N LEU A 156 34.05 14.78 -15.82
CA LEU A 156 32.72 14.44 -16.31
C LEU A 156 32.41 15.18 -17.62
N GLN A 157 32.71 16.47 -17.72
CA GLN A 157 32.48 17.26 -18.93
C GLN A 157 33.30 16.73 -20.11
N GLN A 158 34.56 16.36 -19.89
CA GLN A 158 35.39 15.72 -20.90
C GLN A 158 34.79 14.39 -21.37
N ALA A 159 34.38 13.53 -20.44
CA ALA A 159 33.74 12.25 -20.76
C ALA A 159 32.42 12.44 -21.52
N VAL A 160 31.60 13.42 -21.13
CA VAL A 160 30.36 13.79 -21.82
C VAL A 160 30.66 14.31 -23.23
N ASN A 161 31.69 15.13 -23.42
CA ASN A 161 32.08 15.63 -24.75
C ASN A 161 32.56 14.49 -25.66
N ILE A 162 33.39 13.58 -25.15
CA ILE A 162 33.83 12.37 -25.88
C ILE A 162 32.60 11.55 -26.29
N TYR A 163 31.70 11.27 -25.34
CA TYR A 163 30.47 10.55 -25.65
C TYR A 163 29.60 11.30 -26.67
N SER A 164 29.48 12.62 -26.55
CA SER A 164 28.65 13.45 -27.44
C SER A 164 29.20 13.44 -28.86
N THR A 165 30.52 13.52 -29.02
CA THR A 165 31.17 13.41 -30.34
C THR A 165 31.06 12.02 -30.96
N ALA A 166 31.12 10.95 -30.15
CA ALA A 166 31.00 9.59 -30.64
C ALA A 166 29.55 9.18 -30.98
N SER A 167 28.57 9.70 -30.24
CA SER A 167 27.15 9.31 -30.35
C SER A 167 26.25 10.33 -31.05
N ASN A 168 26.75 11.54 -31.31
CA ASN A 168 25.96 12.72 -31.71
C ASN A 168 24.84 13.11 -30.72
N ALA A 169 24.82 12.57 -29.50
CA ALA A 169 23.90 13.00 -28.45
C ALA A 169 24.41 14.28 -27.78
N LEU A 170 23.52 15.20 -27.40
CA LEU A 170 23.87 16.45 -26.74
C LEU A 170 23.28 16.50 -25.33
N LEU A 171 24.03 17.14 -24.42
CA LEU A 171 23.55 17.46 -23.08
C LEU A 171 22.58 18.65 -23.14
N ASN A 172 21.39 18.49 -22.56
CA ASN A 172 20.44 19.57 -22.43
C ASN A 172 20.72 20.36 -21.14
N TYR A 173 21.56 21.39 -21.26
CA TYR A 173 21.92 22.26 -20.14
C TYR A 173 20.71 22.96 -19.48
N ASN A 174 19.66 23.25 -20.24
CA ASN A 174 18.44 23.88 -19.72
C ASN A 174 17.61 22.95 -18.82
N LYS A 175 17.80 21.63 -18.93
CA LYS A 175 17.17 20.63 -18.05
C LYS A 175 18.11 20.10 -16.98
N THR A 176 19.42 20.27 -17.18
CA THR A 176 20.45 19.85 -16.25
C THR A 176 20.32 20.62 -14.95
N GLN A 177 20.25 19.90 -13.84
CA GLN A 177 20.02 20.45 -12.51
C GLN A 177 21.12 20.00 -11.56
N ALA A 178 21.55 20.89 -10.67
CA ALA A 178 22.52 20.59 -9.64
C ALA A 178 21.90 20.83 -8.24
N PHE A 179 22.30 20.02 -7.27
CA PHE A 179 21.91 20.26 -5.88
C PHE A 179 22.95 19.75 -4.90
N SER A 180 22.97 20.37 -3.72
CA SER A 180 23.82 19.93 -2.61
C SER A 180 23.17 18.78 -1.85
N LEU A 181 23.98 17.76 -1.58
CA LEU A 181 23.61 16.63 -0.76
C LEU A 181 23.35 17.02 0.72
N SER A 182 24.02 18.05 1.24
CA SER A 182 23.71 18.59 2.59
C SER A 182 22.43 19.45 2.60
N GLY A 183 21.99 19.87 1.41
CA GLY A 183 20.91 20.83 1.24
C GLY A 183 21.29 22.26 1.62
N ASP A 184 22.55 22.53 1.95
CA ASP A 184 23.05 23.88 2.18
C ASP A 184 23.32 24.60 0.85
N PRO A 185 23.22 25.94 0.81
CA PRO A 185 23.65 26.72 -0.35
C PRO A 185 25.19 26.66 -0.48
N HIS A 186 25.68 26.52 -1.73
CA HIS A 186 27.12 26.57 -2.03
C HIS A 186 27.39 27.60 -3.14
N PRO A 187 27.60 28.89 -2.78
CA PRO A 187 27.76 29.96 -3.77
C PRO A 187 28.93 29.76 -4.74
N GLN A 188 30.05 29.21 -4.25
CA GLN A 188 31.22 28.90 -5.08
C GLN A 188 30.89 27.91 -6.21
N TRP A 189 30.12 26.87 -5.89
CA TRP A 189 29.69 25.89 -6.86
C TRP A 189 28.60 26.41 -7.78
N GLN A 190 27.69 27.26 -7.29
CA GLN A 190 26.70 27.93 -8.13
C GLN A 190 27.38 28.81 -9.19
N ALA A 191 28.38 29.59 -8.79
CA ALA A 191 29.17 30.40 -9.73
C ALA A 191 29.90 29.52 -10.75
N PHE A 192 30.64 28.51 -10.29
CA PHE A 192 31.38 27.59 -11.16
C PHE A 192 30.46 26.85 -12.15
N LEU A 193 29.31 26.36 -11.71
CA LEU A 193 28.36 25.66 -12.60
C LEU A 193 27.68 26.62 -13.58
N ALA A 194 27.42 27.87 -13.18
CA ALA A 194 26.88 28.89 -14.06
C ALA A 194 27.85 29.23 -15.21
N GLU A 195 29.16 29.27 -14.95
CA GLU A 195 30.21 29.39 -15.99
C GLU A 195 30.14 28.25 -17.02
N HIS A 196 29.63 27.09 -16.63
CA HIS A 196 29.47 25.90 -17.47
C HIS A 196 28.02 25.69 -17.95
N ASN A 197 27.23 26.76 -18.02
CA ASN A 197 25.82 26.79 -18.49
C ASN A 197 24.82 25.98 -17.64
N ILE A 198 25.16 25.59 -16.41
CA ILE A 198 24.23 24.92 -15.49
C ILE A 198 23.74 25.96 -14.49
N THR A 199 22.55 26.51 -14.75
CA THR A 199 21.97 27.60 -13.94
C THR A 199 20.93 27.13 -12.93
N LEU A 200 20.39 25.91 -13.11
CA LEU A 200 19.37 25.36 -12.23
C LEU A 200 20.00 24.70 -11.00
N TRP A 201 20.04 25.45 -9.90
CA TRP A 201 20.50 24.98 -8.60
C TRP A 201 19.33 24.79 -7.63
N HIS A 202 19.36 23.69 -6.86
CA HIS A 202 18.41 23.45 -5.77
C HIS A 202 19.12 23.24 -4.42
N ASP A 203 18.62 23.92 -3.39
CA ASP A 203 19.03 23.80 -1.99
C ASP A 203 17.82 24.03 -1.05
N ARG A 204 18.05 24.17 0.25
CA ARG A 204 16.97 24.41 1.23
C ARG A 204 16.27 25.76 1.09
N ASN A 205 16.94 26.76 0.52
CA ASN A 205 16.41 28.12 0.34
C ASN A 205 15.57 28.22 -0.94
N SER A 206 15.73 27.25 -1.84
CA SER A 206 15.00 27.18 -3.09
C SER A 206 13.48 26.99 -2.83
N PRO A 207 12.60 27.72 -3.55
CA PRO A 207 11.16 27.65 -3.31
C PRO A 207 10.54 26.31 -3.76
N SER A 208 11.14 25.67 -4.77
CA SER A 208 10.68 24.41 -5.35
C SER A 208 11.65 23.26 -5.09
N HIS A 209 11.11 22.06 -4.94
CA HIS A 209 11.90 20.83 -4.84
C HIS A 209 12.45 20.42 -6.22
N LEU A 210 13.56 19.69 -6.22
CA LEU A 210 14.04 18.95 -7.38
C LEU A 210 13.15 17.72 -7.60
N THR A 211 12.95 17.29 -8.85
CA THR A 211 12.22 16.05 -9.17
C THR A 211 13.10 15.11 -9.98
N TYR A 212 13.29 13.87 -9.49
CA TYR A 212 13.99 12.81 -10.20
C TYR A 212 13.08 11.58 -10.33
N LEU A 213 12.81 11.13 -11.56
CA LEU A 213 11.94 9.97 -11.86
C LEU A 213 10.56 10.02 -11.18
N GLY A 214 10.03 11.23 -11.02
CA GLY A 214 8.73 11.51 -10.39
C GLY A 214 8.76 11.63 -8.86
N PHE A 215 9.94 11.53 -8.23
CA PHE A 215 10.12 11.72 -6.79
C PHE A 215 10.74 13.07 -6.46
N ALA A 216 10.22 13.72 -5.43
CA ALA A 216 10.79 14.97 -4.95
C ALA A 216 12.01 14.74 -4.05
N ILE A 217 13.10 15.41 -4.38
CA ILE A 217 14.25 15.54 -3.50
C ILE A 217 14.09 16.88 -2.78
N CYS A 218 13.89 16.82 -1.47
CA CYS A 218 13.55 17.98 -0.64
C CYS A 218 14.68 18.24 0.36
N SER A 219 15.12 19.49 0.42
CA SER A 219 16.12 19.99 1.38
C SER A 219 15.49 20.86 2.48
N SER A 220 14.19 21.16 2.38
CA SER A 220 13.43 21.90 3.40
C SER A 220 12.01 21.39 3.63
N THR A 221 11.45 21.73 4.79
CA THR A 221 10.07 21.35 5.18
C THR A 221 9.01 22.00 4.28
N SER A 222 9.28 23.21 3.76
CA SER A 222 8.38 23.91 2.83
C SER A 222 8.29 23.18 1.50
N GLN A 223 9.42 22.81 0.90
CA GLN A 223 9.49 22.00 -0.33
C GLN A 223 8.75 20.67 -0.17
N ARG A 224 8.99 19.98 0.95
CA ARG A 224 8.29 18.72 1.26
C ARG A 224 6.79 18.92 1.36
N SER A 225 6.34 19.95 2.06
CA SER A 225 4.91 20.25 2.26
C SER A 225 4.23 20.60 0.94
N HIS A 226 4.92 21.36 0.08
CA HIS A 226 4.46 21.66 -1.28
C HIS A 226 4.28 20.38 -2.09
N PHE A 227 5.31 19.53 -2.19
CA PHE A 227 5.22 18.27 -2.95
C PHE A 227 4.12 17.35 -2.42
N ALA A 228 3.99 17.21 -1.10
CA ALA A 228 2.97 16.34 -0.49
C ALA A 228 1.52 16.78 -0.81
N ASN A 229 1.30 18.06 -1.11
CA ASN A 229 0.01 18.59 -1.53
C ASN A 229 -0.32 18.29 -3.01
N LEU A 230 0.70 18.13 -3.88
CA LEU A 230 0.49 17.91 -5.32
C LEU A 230 -0.28 16.61 -5.63
N PRO A 231 0.04 15.43 -5.04
CA PRO A 231 -0.77 14.22 -5.24
C PRO A 231 -2.23 14.44 -4.82
N THR A 232 -2.46 15.17 -3.73
CA THR A 232 -3.82 15.46 -3.24
C THR A 232 -4.61 16.27 -4.27
N GLN A 233 -4.04 17.35 -4.81
CA GLN A 233 -4.67 18.18 -5.84
C GLN A 233 -4.94 17.38 -7.12
N LYS A 234 -3.97 16.58 -7.58
CA LYS A 234 -4.12 15.72 -8.76
C LYS A 234 -5.26 14.71 -8.59
N ILE A 235 -5.37 14.09 -7.41
CA ILE A 235 -6.46 13.15 -7.09
C ILE A 235 -7.81 13.88 -7.03
N GLN A 236 -7.88 15.06 -6.39
CA GLN A 236 -9.11 15.86 -6.36
C GLN A 236 -9.59 16.21 -7.76
N HIS A 237 -8.70 16.72 -8.62
CA HIS A 237 -9.03 17.06 -9.99
C HIS A 237 -9.47 15.83 -10.79
N ALA A 238 -8.75 14.71 -10.68
CA ALA A 238 -9.14 13.47 -11.36
C ALA A 238 -10.52 12.96 -10.90
N CYS A 239 -10.79 12.99 -9.59
CA CYS A 239 -12.11 12.67 -9.03
C CYS A 239 -13.19 13.60 -9.60
N PHE A 240 -12.93 14.91 -9.68
CA PHE A 240 -13.87 15.88 -10.27
C PHE A 240 -14.18 15.55 -11.74
N VAL A 241 -13.17 15.36 -12.58
CA VAL A 241 -13.36 15.02 -14.00
C VAL A 241 -14.15 13.72 -14.17
N HIS A 242 -13.82 12.69 -13.39
CA HIS A 242 -14.54 11.42 -13.46
C HIS A 242 -15.93 11.46 -12.82
N SER A 243 -16.20 12.42 -11.94
CA SER A 243 -17.50 12.61 -11.28
C SER A 243 -18.61 13.08 -12.23
N GLN A 244 -18.21 13.73 -13.34
CA GLN A 244 -19.13 14.16 -14.39
C GLN A 244 -19.72 12.98 -15.18
N ARG A 245 -19.15 11.79 -15.05
CA ARG A 245 -19.63 10.57 -15.70
C ARG A 245 -20.68 9.89 -14.83
N GLN A 246 -21.74 9.37 -15.45
CA GLN A 246 -22.81 8.61 -14.80
C GLN A 246 -22.38 7.18 -14.45
N LEU A 247 -21.35 7.04 -13.62
CA LEU A 247 -20.76 5.76 -13.22
C LEU A 247 -21.55 5.10 -12.08
N SER A 248 -21.69 3.78 -12.15
CA SER A 248 -22.17 2.98 -11.02
C SER A 248 -21.19 2.99 -9.86
N VAL A 249 -21.65 2.62 -8.66
CA VAL A 249 -20.79 2.55 -7.45
C VAL A 249 -19.57 1.64 -7.67
N ARG A 250 -19.77 0.49 -8.33
CA ARG A 250 -18.67 -0.41 -8.74
C ARG A 250 -17.76 0.24 -9.80
N GLY A 251 -18.34 0.96 -10.76
CA GLY A 251 -17.59 1.69 -11.78
C GLY A 251 -16.68 2.75 -11.16
N LYS A 252 -17.22 3.55 -10.23
CA LYS A 252 -16.46 4.55 -9.47
C LYS A 252 -15.31 3.90 -8.68
N ALA A 253 -15.56 2.81 -7.97
CA ALA A 253 -14.50 2.08 -7.25
C ALA A 253 -13.41 1.54 -8.18
N THR A 254 -13.80 1.07 -9.37
CA THR A 254 -12.85 0.60 -10.40
C THR A 254 -11.97 1.76 -10.87
N VAL A 255 -12.58 2.87 -11.31
CA VAL A 255 -11.86 4.08 -11.76
C VAL A 255 -10.92 4.61 -10.67
N LEU A 256 -11.39 4.66 -9.42
CA LEU A 256 -10.60 5.14 -8.30
C LEU A 256 -9.34 4.29 -8.11
N ASN A 257 -9.46 2.96 -8.11
CA ASN A 257 -8.33 2.07 -7.94
C ASN A 257 -7.39 2.02 -9.15
N THR A 258 -7.92 1.94 -10.37
CA THR A 258 -7.12 1.64 -11.57
C THR A 258 -6.56 2.87 -12.26
N LEU A 259 -7.26 4.01 -12.21
CA LEU A 259 -6.86 5.23 -12.92
C LEU A 259 -6.36 6.33 -11.99
N ILE A 260 -7.03 6.53 -10.84
CA ILE A 260 -6.75 7.66 -9.96
C ILE A 260 -5.63 7.30 -8.97
N TYR A 261 -5.84 6.28 -8.13
CA TYR A 261 -4.89 5.87 -7.10
C TYR A 261 -3.67 5.15 -7.66
N SER A 262 -3.73 4.57 -8.86
CA SER A 262 -2.56 3.91 -9.48
C SER A 262 -1.37 4.86 -9.61
N ARG A 263 -1.61 6.15 -9.88
CA ARG A 263 -0.57 7.20 -9.93
C ARG A 263 -0.01 7.56 -8.55
N LEU A 264 -0.79 7.39 -7.48
CA LEU A 264 -0.36 7.65 -6.11
C LEU A 264 0.65 6.60 -5.63
N TRP A 265 0.46 5.35 -6.03
CA TRP A 265 1.29 4.22 -5.59
C TRP A 265 2.77 4.38 -5.96
N HIS A 266 3.06 4.98 -7.11
CA HIS A 266 4.43 5.30 -7.53
C HIS A 266 5.11 6.22 -6.49
N VAL A 267 4.43 7.30 -6.10
CA VAL A 267 4.98 8.33 -5.20
C VAL A 267 5.12 7.80 -3.76
N ILE A 268 4.05 7.22 -3.19
CA ILE A 268 4.02 6.88 -1.76
C ILE A 268 4.88 5.66 -1.40
N ARG A 269 5.37 4.93 -2.40
CA ARG A 269 6.30 3.82 -2.22
C ARG A 269 7.61 4.29 -1.58
N LEU A 270 8.11 5.48 -1.95
CA LEU A 270 9.35 6.04 -1.40
C LEU A 270 9.10 7.30 -0.59
N PHE A 271 8.13 8.13 -0.99
CA PHE A 271 7.86 9.39 -0.30
C PHE A 271 6.93 9.17 0.91
N PRO A 272 7.39 9.48 2.14
CA PRO A 272 6.59 9.32 3.34
C PRO A 272 5.50 10.41 3.39
N LEU A 273 4.25 9.98 3.42
CA LEU A 273 3.10 10.87 3.62
C LEU A 273 2.64 10.72 5.07
N THR A 274 2.23 11.82 5.68
CA THR A 274 1.70 11.73 7.05
C THR A 274 0.36 11.03 7.05
N LYS A 275 -0.01 10.45 8.21
CA LYS A 275 -1.34 9.85 8.41
C LYS A 275 -2.47 10.81 8.06
N THR A 276 -2.32 12.10 8.40
CA THR A 276 -3.31 13.15 8.07
C THR A 276 -3.46 13.37 6.56
N GLN A 277 -2.35 13.35 5.81
CA GLN A 277 -2.36 13.48 4.35
C GLN A 277 -3.01 12.26 3.70
N LEU A 278 -2.67 11.05 4.14
CA LEU A 278 -3.30 9.82 3.65
C LEU A 278 -4.80 9.76 3.96
N GLN A 279 -5.22 10.17 5.15
CA GLN A 279 -6.63 10.28 5.52
C GLN A 279 -7.37 11.29 4.64
N LYS A 280 -6.75 12.44 4.32
CA LYS A 280 -7.33 13.42 3.40
C LYS A 280 -7.54 12.80 2.01
N ILE A 281 -6.55 12.07 1.49
CA ILE A 281 -6.66 11.35 0.21
C ILE A 281 -7.78 10.31 0.27
N GLY A 282 -7.83 9.48 1.31
CA GLY A 282 -8.88 8.47 1.51
C GLY A 282 -10.29 9.08 1.61
N SER A 283 -10.41 10.25 2.24
CA SER A 283 -11.66 11.03 2.33
C SER A 283 -12.11 11.53 0.96
N ILE A 284 -11.20 12.05 0.13
CA ILE A 284 -11.50 12.47 -1.25
C ILE A 284 -12.02 11.28 -2.07
N GLY A 285 -11.36 10.13 -1.99
CA GLY A 285 -11.82 8.90 -2.65
C GLY A 285 -13.20 8.47 -2.15
N SER A 286 -13.43 8.48 -0.85
CA SER A 286 -14.72 8.14 -0.25
C SER A 286 -15.84 9.11 -0.63
N SER A 287 -15.53 10.39 -0.76
CA SER A 287 -16.45 11.43 -1.25
C SER A 287 -16.83 11.17 -2.70
N PHE A 288 -15.85 10.83 -3.56
CA PHE A 288 -16.10 10.48 -4.96
C PHE A 288 -17.05 9.27 -5.09
N ILE A 289 -16.84 8.20 -4.31
CA ILE A 289 -17.74 7.04 -4.27
C ILE A 289 -19.15 7.44 -3.80
N ASN A 290 -19.23 8.22 -2.71
CA ASN A 290 -20.49 8.62 -2.08
C ASN A 290 -21.21 9.79 -2.76
N GLN A 291 -20.66 10.36 -3.83
CA GLN A 291 -21.33 11.42 -4.58
C GLN A 291 -22.68 10.90 -5.11
N GLY A 292 -23.76 11.57 -4.71
CA GLY A 292 -25.15 11.19 -5.01
C GLY A 292 -25.70 10.04 -4.15
N ILE A 293 -25.03 9.66 -3.05
CA ILE A 293 -25.43 8.57 -2.17
C ILE A 293 -25.75 9.10 -0.77
N PHE A 294 -26.98 8.83 -0.32
CA PHE A 294 -27.43 9.05 1.05
C PHE A 294 -28.25 7.84 1.55
N PRO A 295 -28.06 7.37 2.81
CA PRO A 295 -26.92 7.64 3.68
C PRO A 295 -25.59 7.20 3.07
N LYS A 296 -24.50 7.86 3.48
CA LYS A 296 -23.16 7.55 2.99
C LYS A 296 -22.73 6.13 3.38
N LEU A 297 -22.00 5.48 2.49
CA LEU A 297 -21.24 4.26 2.77
C LEU A 297 -20.03 4.65 3.62
N SER A 298 -19.75 3.89 4.68
CA SER A 298 -18.56 4.13 5.52
C SER A 298 -17.28 3.80 4.74
N HIS A 299 -16.16 4.41 5.14
CA HIS A 299 -14.84 4.14 4.56
C HIS A 299 -14.50 2.64 4.65
N ASP A 300 -14.74 2.02 5.80
CA ASP A 300 -14.46 0.60 6.02
C ASP A 300 -15.27 -0.31 5.09
N LEU A 301 -16.55 0.02 4.85
CA LEU A 301 -17.37 -0.72 3.91
C LEU A 301 -16.88 -0.55 2.46
N ILE A 302 -16.44 0.65 2.08
CA ILE A 302 -15.91 0.92 0.75
C ILE A 302 -14.61 0.14 0.49
N CYS A 303 -13.72 0.11 1.49
CA CYS A 303 -12.42 -0.58 1.40
C CYS A 303 -12.53 -2.11 1.53
N LEU A 304 -13.61 -2.61 2.12
CA LEU A 304 -13.84 -4.04 2.29
C LEU A 304 -13.86 -4.78 0.94
N ASP A 305 -13.37 -6.03 0.94
CA ASP A 305 -13.38 -6.89 -0.24
C ASP A 305 -14.79 -7.06 -0.82
N ARG A 306 -14.86 -7.14 -2.16
CA ARG A 306 -16.10 -7.41 -2.89
C ARG A 306 -16.75 -8.73 -2.47
N SER A 307 -15.95 -9.74 -2.11
CA SER A 307 -16.47 -11.01 -1.58
C SER A 307 -17.05 -10.88 -0.18
N ARG A 308 -16.80 -9.79 0.54
CA ARG A 308 -17.38 -9.54 1.87
C ARG A 308 -18.45 -8.44 1.84
N GLY A 309 -18.76 -7.93 0.64
CA GLY A 309 -19.81 -6.93 0.44
C GLY A 309 -19.33 -5.50 0.29
N GLY A 310 -18.03 -5.25 0.35
CA GLY A 310 -17.49 -3.93 0.03
C GLY A 310 -17.27 -3.71 -1.46
N LEU A 311 -16.51 -2.68 -1.78
CA LEU A 311 -16.17 -2.30 -3.16
C LEU A 311 -14.72 -2.63 -3.53
N GLY A 312 -13.90 -2.99 -2.55
CA GLY A 312 -12.48 -3.29 -2.71
C GLY A 312 -11.65 -2.07 -3.07
N VAL A 313 -12.05 -0.87 -2.61
CA VAL A 313 -11.22 0.33 -2.77
C VAL A 313 -9.96 0.17 -1.91
N LEU A 314 -8.81 0.55 -2.46
CA LEU A 314 -7.55 0.45 -1.75
C LEU A 314 -7.42 1.61 -0.76
N ASP A 315 -7.28 1.29 0.53
CA ASP A 315 -6.95 2.29 1.56
C ASP A 315 -5.51 2.81 1.35
N PRO A 316 -5.30 4.13 1.17
CA PRO A 316 -3.96 4.69 0.96
C PRO A 316 -2.98 4.38 2.09
N SER A 317 -3.44 4.34 3.35
CA SER A 317 -2.57 4.10 4.51
C SER A 317 -2.05 2.65 4.51
N LEU A 318 -2.96 1.68 4.41
CA LEU A 318 -2.62 0.27 4.29
C LEU A 318 -1.79 -0.02 3.02
N GLN A 319 -2.07 0.69 1.92
CA GLN A 319 -1.31 0.53 0.69
C GLN A 319 0.12 1.05 0.81
N GLN A 320 0.36 2.18 1.50
CA GLN A 320 1.72 2.68 1.74
C GLN A 320 2.55 1.65 2.50
N GLN A 321 1.99 1.09 3.57
CA GLN A 321 2.64 0.04 4.36
C GLN A 321 2.90 -1.21 3.51
N ALA A 322 1.91 -1.67 2.74
CA ALA A 322 2.05 -2.85 1.90
C ALA A 322 3.11 -2.71 0.79
N LEU A 323 3.34 -1.50 0.30
CA LEU A 323 4.40 -1.24 -0.68
C LEU A 323 5.80 -1.33 -0.06
N GLN A 324 5.94 -1.13 1.25
CA GLN A 324 7.20 -1.32 1.96
C GLN A 324 7.61 -2.79 2.07
N TRP A 325 6.67 -3.72 1.93
CA TRP A 325 6.92 -5.15 2.08
C TRP A 325 8.04 -5.69 1.20
N ARG A 326 8.17 -5.13 -0.02
CA ARG A 326 9.23 -5.48 -0.96
C ARG A 326 10.63 -5.29 -0.37
N TRP A 327 10.80 -4.24 0.44
CA TRP A 327 12.06 -3.92 1.12
C TRP A 327 12.14 -4.60 2.48
N LEU A 328 11.02 -4.61 3.21
CA LEU A 328 10.99 -5.07 4.58
C LEU A 328 11.26 -6.57 4.70
N ARG A 329 10.66 -7.40 3.83
CA ARG A 329 10.86 -8.85 3.87
C ARG A 329 12.35 -9.26 3.78
N PRO A 330 13.15 -8.80 2.80
CA PRO A 330 14.57 -9.12 2.75
C PRO A 330 15.44 -8.41 3.79
N LEU A 331 14.93 -7.36 4.44
CA LEU A 331 15.57 -6.75 5.60
C LEU A 331 15.33 -7.55 6.89
N LEU A 332 14.18 -8.21 7.01
CA LEU A 332 13.85 -9.11 8.13
C LEU A 332 14.55 -10.47 8.02
N LEU A 333 14.68 -10.99 6.80
CA LEU A 333 15.32 -12.28 6.57
C LEU A 333 16.84 -12.10 6.43
N PHE A 334 17.61 -12.74 7.31
CA PHE A 334 19.09 -12.79 7.30
C PHE A 334 19.72 -13.49 6.07
N SER A 335 18.94 -13.80 5.02
CA SER A 335 19.41 -14.66 3.94
C SER A 335 20.29 -13.92 2.94
N ASP A 336 21.54 -14.37 2.82
CA ASP A 336 22.50 -13.81 1.88
C ASP A 336 22.16 -14.08 0.41
N LYS A 337 21.30 -15.07 0.13
CA LYS A 337 20.88 -15.39 -1.24
C LYS A 337 20.11 -14.24 -1.92
N ILE A 338 19.50 -13.34 -1.13
CA ILE A 338 18.77 -12.17 -1.65
C ILE A 338 19.72 -11.01 -2.01
N HIS A 339 20.94 -10.98 -1.46
CA HIS A 339 21.94 -9.93 -1.72
C HIS A 339 22.22 -9.73 -3.20
N ARG A 340 22.24 -10.82 -3.97
CA ARG A 340 22.62 -10.79 -5.39
C ARG A 340 21.57 -10.15 -6.31
N SER A 341 20.37 -9.85 -5.80
CA SER A 341 19.24 -9.40 -6.64
C SER A 341 18.93 -7.90 -6.58
N SER A 342 19.45 -7.17 -5.59
CA SER A 342 19.20 -5.72 -5.46
C SER A 342 20.39 -4.94 -4.87
N PRO A 343 21.02 -4.03 -5.63
CA PRO A 343 22.13 -3.19 -5.18
C PRO A 343 21.71 -2.18 -4.12
N CYS A 344 20.41 -1.93 -3.91
CA CYS A 344 19.93 -0.99 -2.90
C CYS A 344 19.92 -1.59 -1.49
N LEU A 345 19.82 -2.92 -1.36
CA LEU A 345 19.70 -3.58 -0.05
C LEU A 345 20.93 -3.40 0.85
N PRO A 346 22.18 -3.52 0.36
CA PRO A 346 23.37 -3.22 1.16
C PRO A 346 23.36 -1.82 1.78
N TYR A 347 23.01 -0.78 1.00
CA TYR A 347 22.91 0.60 1.53
C TYR A 347 21.81 0.72 2.58
N LEU A 348 20.64 0.12 2.35
CA LEU A 348 19.56 0.17 3.34
C LEU A 348 19.97 -0.49 4.66
N ARG A 349 20.66 -1.64 4.61
CA ARG A 349 21.20 -2.32 5.80
C ARG A 349 22.26 -1.46 6.50
N TYR A 350 23.17 -0.86 5.74
CA TYR A 350 24.19 0.05 6.26
C TYR A 350 23.57 1.25 6.98
N VAL A 351 22.62 1.94 6.32
CA VAL A 351 21.92 3.10 6.88
C VAL A 351 21.12 2.72 8.13
N LEU A 352 20.43 1.58 8.12
CA LEU A 352 19.68 1.10 9.27
C LEU A 352 20.60 0.77 10.44
N ASN A 353 21.72 0.07 10.22
CA ASN A 353 22.71 -0.18 11.26
C ASN A 353 23.32 1.13 11.76
N TRP A 354 23.68 2.06 10.88
CA TRP A 354 24.25 3.35 11.27
C TRP A 354 23.35 4.12 12.25
N PHE A 355 22.03 4.12 12.01
CA PHE A 355 21.07 4.84 12.84
C PHE A 355 20.63 4.08 14.10
N TYR A 356 20.51 2.76 14.03
CA TYR A 356 19.82 1.95 15.05
C TYR A 356 20.69 0.88 15.73
N SER A 357 21.93 0.70 15.28
CA SER A 357 22.90 -0.12 16.03
C SER A 357 23.50 0.67 17.19
N SER A 358 23.76 -0.01 18.30
CA SER A 358 24.46 0.48 19.48
C SER A 358 25.15 -0.68 20.19
N ASP A 359 25.97 -0.39 21.20
CA ASP A 359 26.63 -1.42 22.02
C ASP A 359 25.61 -2.36 22.70
N THR A 360 24.41 -1.86 23.00
CA THR A 360 23.33 -2.68 23.59
C THR A 360 22.58 -3.47 22.52
N TYR A 361 22.37 -2.88 21.34
CA TYR A 361 21.61 -3.47 20.23
C TYR A 361 22.49 -3.50 18.98
N PRO A 362 23.25 -4.58 18.73
CA PRO A 362 24.31 -4.57 17.72
C PRO A 362 23.80 -4.54 16.27
N THR A 363 22.51 -4.84 16.03
CA THR A 363 21.94 -4.86 14.68
C THR A 363 20.61 -4.11 14.61
N TYR A 364 20.27 -3.58 13.42
CA TYR A 364 19.00 -2.89 13.20
C TYR A 364 17.75 -3.78 13.41
N HIS A 365 17.90 -5.12 13.44
CA HIS A 365 16.77 -6.05 13.61
C HIS A 365 16.06 -5.83 14.94
N TRP A 366 16.78 -5.45 15.99
CA TRP A 366 16.21 -5.08 17.27
C TRP A 366 15.23 -3.91 17.13
N ALA A 367 15.63 -2.87 16.39
CA ALA A 367 14.75 -1.75 16.11
C ALA A 367 13.58 -2.14 15.21
N LEU A 368 13.74 -3.05 14.25
CA LEU A 368 12.61 -3.52 13.43
C LEU A 368 11.58 -4.25 14.28
N LEU A 369 12.01 -5.23 15.08
CA LEU A 369 11.13 -6.12 15.84
C LEU A 369 10.56 -5.50 17.12
N PHE A 370 11.30 -4.60 17.77
CA PHE A 370 10.93 -4.06 19.08
C PHE A 370 10.90 -2.54 19.04
N PRO A 371 9.69 -1.92 19.00
CA PRO A 371 9.55 -0.47 18.99
C PRO A 371 10.25 0.22 20.17
N ALA A 372 10.38 -0.44 21.33
CA ALA A 372 11.08 0.10 22.50
C ALA A 372 12.58 0.34 22.25
N CYS A 373 13.21 -0.42 21.35
CA CYS A 373 14.63 -0.27 21.00
C CYS A 373 14.91 1.00 20.16
N ARG A 374 13.87 1.69 19.66
CA ARG A 374 13.99 2.91 18.84
C ARG A 374 14.07 4.21 19.66
N LEU A 375 13.99 4.13 20.99
CA LEU A 375 14.05 5.31 21.85
C LEU A 375 15.38 6.05 21.65
N SER A 376 15.35 7.37 21.80
CA SER A 376 16.54 8.24 21.65
C SER A 376 17.67 7.89 22.61
N SER A 377 17.37 7.26 23.74
CA SER A 377 18.37 6.73 24.68
C SER A 377 19.21 5.60 24.09
N TRP A 378 18.63 4.80 23.19
CA TRP A 378 19.27 3.63 22.59
C TRP A 378 19.79 3.92 21.18
N SER A 379 19.10 4.78 20.44
CA SER A 379 19.42 5.16 19.07
C SER A 379 19.60 6.68 18.96
N PRO A 380 20.66 7.27 19.53
CA PRO A 380 20.84 8.72 19.57
C PRO A 380 21.04 9.32 18.17
N LYS A 381 21.60 8.54 17.24
CA LYS A 381 21.82 8.94 15.85
C LYS A 381 20.51 9.00 15.04
N ALA A 382 19.48 8.27 15.46
CA ALA A 382 18.23 8.14 14.71
C ALA A 382 17.49 9.49 14.60
N PRO A 383 16.74 9.73 13.51
CA PRO A 383 15.93 10.94 13.38
C PRO A 383 14.93 11.08 14.54
N GLN A 384 14.85 12.26 15.16
CA GLN A 384 13.99 12.51 16.32
C GLN A 384 12.89 13.54 16.01
N GLY A 385 11.86 13.57 16.88
CA GLY A 385 10.77 14.54 16.81
C GLY A 385 9.98 14.47 15.50
N ASN A 386 9.60 15.63 14.95
CA ASN A 386 8.83 15.69 13.70
C ASN A 386 9.57 15.10 12.49
N ILE A 387 10.90 15.10 12.51
CA ILE A 387 11.74 14.56 11.43
C ILE A 387 11.60 13.03 11.36
N ALA A 388 11.42 12.37 12.51
CA ALA A 388 11.18 10.92 12.56
C ALA A 388 9.95 10.52 11.75
N ASN A 389 8.84 11.26 11.88
CA ASN A 389 7.57 10.97 11.21
C ASN A 389 7.60 11.20 9.68
N ILE A 390 8.59 11.94 9.21
CA ILE A 390 8.77 12.25 7.78
C ILE A 390 10.01 11.58 7.19
N SER A 391 10.71 10.77 7.97
CA SER A 391 11.80 9.91 7.50
C SER A 391 11.23 8.79 6.65
N GLN A 392 11.95 8.38 5.61
CA GLN A 392 11.56 7.22 4.81
C GLN A 392 11.60 5.93 5.62
N LEU A 393 12.51 5.83 6.59
CA LEU A 393 12.61 4.68 7.49
C LEU A 393 11.34 4.53 8.34
N SER A 394 10.62 5.62 8.59
CA SER A 394 9.34 5.57 9.32
C SER A 394 8.29 4.74 8.58
N ASN A 395 8.29 4.71 7.25
CA ASN A 395 7.39 3.85 6.49
C ASN A 395 7.71 2.37 6.73
N LEU A 396 9.00 2.00 6.82
CA LEU A 396 9.42 0.63 7.12
C LEU A 396 8.96 0.22 8.52
N PHE A 397 9.23 1.06 9.52
CA PHE A 397 8.85 0.78 10.90
C PHE A 397 7.32 0.73 11.08
N THR A 398 6.59 1.70 10.54
CA THR A 398 5.12 1.69 10.61
C THR A 398 4.50 0.50 9.87
N ALA A 399 5.19 -0.06 8.88
CA ALA A 399 4.75 -1.29 8.23
C ALA A 399 5.01 -2.53 9.09
N VAL A 400 6.16 -2.62 9.77
CA VAL A 400 6.42 -3.71 10.73
C VAL A 400 5.46 -3.65 11.90
N ASP A 401 5.29 -2.48 12.51
CA ASP A 401 4.47 -2.25 13.70
C ASP A 401 2.99 -2.57 13.48
N ALA A 402 2.52 -2.54 12.23
CA ALA A 402 1.15 -2.91 11.87
C ALA A 402 0.90 -4.42 11.93
N ILE A 403 1.97 -5.24 11.91
CA ILE A 403 1.89 -6.69 12.07
C ILE A 403 1.78 -7.00 13.57
N PRO A 404 0.94 -7.97 14.00
CA PRO A 404 0.85 -8.36 15.39
C PRO A 404 2.16 -8.94 15.94
N HIS A 405 2.65 -8.39 17.05
CA HIS A 405 3.88 -8.84 17.73
C HIS A 405 3.53 -9.89 18.80
N ILE A 406 3.23 -11.12 18.38
CA ILE A 406 2.81 -12.21 19.28
C ILE A 406 4.02 -13.08 19.64
N PHE A 407 4.98 -12.50 20.36
CA PHE A 407 6.24 -13.20 20.70
C PHE A 407 6.16 -14.11 21.93
N GLY A 408 5.01 -14.18 22.61
CA GLY A 408 4.85 -14.94 23.86
C GLY A 408 5.21 -16.43 23.74
N SER A 409 5.06 -17.03 22.55
CA SER A 409 5.39 -18.43 22.25
C SER A 409 6.76 -18.62 21.56
N CYS A 410 7.54 -17.55 21.37
CA CYS A 410 8.86 -17.64 20.75
C CYS A 410 9.88 -18.32 21.68
N HIS A 411 10.81 -19.07 21.09
CA HIS A 411 11.96 -19.62 21.80
C HIS A 411 13.16 -18.70 21.58
N LEU A 412 13.40 -17.80 22.54
CA LEU A 412 14.59 -16.94 22.56
C LEU A 412 15.62 -17.52 23.53
N ASN A 413 16.91 -17.40 23.23
CA ASN A 413 17.96 -17.76 24.18
C ASN A 413 18.00 -16.76 25.35
N ALA A 414 18.54 -17.20 26.49
CA ALA A 414 18.56 -16.39 27.71
C ALA A 414 19.32 -15.05 27.54
N ASP A 415 20.42 -15.04 26.77
CA ASP A 415 21.19 -13.81 26.48
C ASP A 415 20.37 -12.78 25.68
N THR A 416 19.66 -13.21 24.65
CA THR A 416 18.77 -12.35 23.85
C THR A 416 17.64 -11.80 24.72
N CYS A 417 17.06 -12.64 25.58
CA CYS A 417 16.02 -12.24 26.52
C CYS A 417 16.47 -11.11 27.44
N ILE A 418 17.64 -11.20 28.06
CA ILE A 418 18.11 -10.18 29.00
C ILE A 418 18.55 -8.87 28.31
N ARG A 419 18.79 -8.86 27.00
CA ARG A 419 19.07 -7.63 26.24
C ARG A 419 17.81 -6.81 25.90
N LEU A 420 16.62 -7.43 25.96
CA LEU A 420 15.36 -6.74 25.71
C LEU A 420 15.09 -5.64 26.75
N THR A 421 14.38 -4.59 26.33
CA THR A 421 13.89 -3.56 27.25
C THR A 421 12.83 -4.13 28.18
N LEU A 422 12.68 -3.56 29.38
CA LEU A 422 11.63 -3.95 30.32
C LEU A 422 10.23 -3.87 29.68
N LEU A 423 10.01 -2.95 28.74
CA LEU A 423 8.72 -2.82 28.05
C LEU A 423 8.35 -4.09 27.27
N GLU A 424 9.33 -4.73 26.64
CA GLU A 424 9.14 -5.95 25.84
C GLU A 424 9.10 -7.22 26.71
N LEU A 425 9.67 -7.17 27.92
CA LEU A 425 9.73 -8.32 28.84
C LEU A 425 8.42 -8.55 29.60
N VAL A 426 7.49 -7.60 29.61
CA VAL A 426 6.26 -7.66 30.42
C VAL A 426 4.99 -7.85 29.58
N HIS A 427 3.98 -8.47 30.16
CA HIS A 427 2.64 -8.53 29.57
C HIS A 427 1.94 -7.18 29.64
N HIS A 428 1.51 -6.65 28.48
CA HIS A 428 0.73 -5.41 28.41
C HIS A 428 -0.74 -5.57 28.80
N THR A 429 -1.28 -6.78 28.66
CA THR A 429 -2.66 -7.13 28.97
C THR A 429 -2.68 -8.31 29.93
N ARG A 430 -3.65 -8.33 30.85
CA ARG A 430 -3.84 -9.43 31.80
C ARG A 430 -4.08 -10.75 31.01
N PRO A 431 -3.29 -11.81 31.24
CA PRO A 431 -3.56 -13.12 30.65
C PRO A 431 -4.92 -13.66 31.10
N GLN A 432 -5.63 -14.35 30.20
CA GLN A 432 -6.96 -14.92 30.49
C GLN A 432 -6.92 -15.97 31.62
N GLU A 433 -5.79 -16.63 31.82
CA GLU A 433 -5.59 -17.66 32.85
C GLU A 433 -5.53 -17.11 34.29
N LEU A 434 -5.37 -15.78 34.46
CA LEU A 434 -5.21 -15.11 35.77
C LEU A 434 -6.42 -14.24 36.15
N LEU A 435 -7.61 -14.56 35.63
CA LEU A 435 -8.84 -13.76 35.78
C LEU A 435 -9.40 -13.63 37.22
N GLY A 436 -8.68 -14.09 38.26
CA GLY A 436 -9.08 -13.99 39.67
C GLY A 436 -8.13 -13.21 40.60
N GLN A 437 -7.01 -12.65 40.10
CA GLN A 437 -6.08 -11.84 40.91
C GLN A 437 -6.23 -10.35 40.59
N ASP A 438 -6.64 -9.55 41.57
CA ASP A 438 -6.92 -8.11 41.41
C ASP A 438 -5.68 -7.20 41.33
N ASN A 439 -4.48 -7.74 41.56
CA ASN A 439 -3.27 -6.93 41.74
C ASN A 439 -2.52 -6.56 40.45
N PHE A 440 -2.97 -6.98 39.26
CA PHE A 440 -2.26 -6.66 38.00
C PHE A 440 -2.27 -5.15 37.71
N LEU A 441 -1.08 -4.55 37.62
CA LEU A 441 -0.87 -3.16 37.23
C LEU A 441 -0.53 -3.09 35.74
N PRO A 442 -1.39 -2.49 34.89
CA PRO A 442 -1.09 -2.35 33.47
C PRO A 442 0.23 -1.59 33.26
N PRO A 443 1.18 -2.11 32.46
CA PRO A 443 2.47 -1.45 32.26
C PRO A 443 2.33 -0.02 31.74
N SER A 444 1.31 0.29 30.94
CA SER A 444 1.01 1.64 30.45
C SER A 444 0.84 2.66 31.58
N HIS A 445 0.21 2.27 32.69
CA HIS A 445 0.03 3.10 33.87
C HIS A 445 1.34 3.25 34.66
N PHE A 446 2.08 2.15 34.82
CA PHE A 446 3.37 2.13 35.51
C PHE A 446 4.41 3.02 34.83
N PHE A 447 4.62 2.86 33.52
CA PHE A 447 5.60 3.62 32.75
C PHE A 447 5.23 5.10 32.58
N LYS A 448 3.95 5.46 32.74
CA LYS A 448 3.52 6.87 32.77
C LYS A 448 3.94 7.55 34.08
N ARG A 449 3.86 6.84 35.21
CA ARG A 449 4.29 7.32 36.53
C ARG A 449 5.81 7.25 36.72
N ASN A 450 6.46 6.26 36.11
CA ASN A 450 7.90 6.00 36.22
C ASN A 450 8.57 6.00 34.84
N PRO A 451 8.83 7.18 34.24
CA PRO A 451 9.42 7.27 32.91
C PRO A 451 10.86 6.73 32.86
N SER A 452 11.61 6.77 33.97
CA SER A 452 12.96 6.19 34.08
C SER A 452 12.98 4.69 33.83
N ALA A 453 11.89 3.97 34.15
CA ALA A 453 11.80 2.53 33.96
C ALA A 453 11.83 2.10 32.48
N LYS A 454 11.56 3.02 31.54
CA LYS A 454 11.69 2.76 30.10
C LYS A 454 13.13 2.57 29.64
N LYS A 455 14.11 3.00 30.46
CA LYS A 455 15.54 2.83 30.21
C LYS A 455 16.09 1.52 30.77
N LEU A 456 15.28 0.74 31.49
CA LEU A 456 15.71 -0.54 32.04
C LEU A 456 15.72 -1.61 30.94
N ILE A 457 16.78 -2.40 30.93
CA ILE A 457 16.89 -3.63 30.14
C ILE A 457 16.87 -4.86 31.06
N GLY A 458 16.66 -6.04 30.50
CA GLY A 458 16.67 -7.29 31.26
C GLY A 458 17.95 -7.49 32.05
N HIS A 459 19.11 -7.08 31.53
CA HIS A 459 20.39 -7.13 32.23
C HIS A 459 20.43 -6.24 33.47
N ASP A 460 19.52 -5.26 33.64
CA ASP A 460 19.45 -4.50 34.89
C ASP A 460 18.70 -5.27 35.99
N LEU A 461 17.83 -6.22 35.61
CA LEU A 461 16.92 -6.96 36.49
C LEU A 461 17.37 -8.42 36.73
N PHE A 462 18.05 -9.01 35.76
CA PHE A 462 18.41 -10.42 35.72
C PHE A 462 19.92 -10.60 35.48
N ILE A 463 20.45 -11.70 35.98
CA ILE A 463 21.81 -12.18 35.71
C ILE A 463 21.69 -13.52 34.99
N PHE A 464 22.41 -13.65 33.88
CA PHE A 464 22.55 -14.91 33.15
C PHE A 464 23.68 -15.74 33.76
N GLU A 465 23.42 -17.01 34.02
CA GLU A 465 24.39 -17.96 34.55
C GLU A 465 24.84 -18.91 33.43
N PRO A 466 26.06 -18.75 32.88
CA PRO A 466 26.49 -19.50 31.70
C PRO A 466 26.52 -21.02 31.90
N ASN A 467 26.85 -21.47 33.12
CA ASN A 467 27.02 -22.88 33.46
C ASN A 467 25.69 -23.65 33.44
N THR A 468 24.61 -22.98 33.81
CA THR A 468 23.26 -23.56 33.94
C THR A 468 22.35 -23.17 32.79
N GLN A 469 22.76 -22.18 31.98
CA GLN A 469 21.97 -21.54 30.93
C GLN A 469 20.63 -20.96 31.44
N THR A 470 20.56 -20.62 32.74
CA THR A 470 19.37 -20.03 33.36
C THR A 470 19.58 -18.55 33.64
N ILE A 471 18.49 -17.87 33.94
CA ILE A 471 18.51 -16.50 34.46
C ILE A 471 18.03 -16.49 35.90
N ARG A 472 18.59 -15.61 36.71
CA ARG A 472 18.09 -15.34 38.08
C ARG A 472 17.86 -13.86 38.29
N TYR A 473 17.01 -13.52 39.26
CA TYR A 473 16.85 -12.14 39.69
C TYR A 473 18.15 -11.59 40.27
N ARG A 474 18.46 -10.33 39.94
CA ARG A 474 19.57 -9.60 40.54
C ARG A 474 19.26 -9.27 42.00
N LEU A 475 20.24 -9.46 42.88
CA LEU A 475 20.15 -9.17 44.30
C LEU A 475 20.42 -7.68 44.56
N PRO A 476 19.82 -7.07 45.60
CA PRO A 476 20.05 -5.65 45.94
C PRO A 476 21.51 -5.30 46.27
N THR A 477 22.32 -6.29 46.61
CA THR A 477 23.76 -6.16 46.93
C THR A 477 24.64 -6.08 45.69
N GLU A 478 24.13 -6.51 44.53
CA GLU A 478 24.87 -6.52 43.26
C GLU A 478 24.84 -5.14 42.58
N THR A 479 25.69 -4.94 41.57
CA THR A 479 25.77 -3.67 40.84
C THR A 479 24.50 -3.44 40.01
N ILE A 480 23.80 -2.34 40.31
CA ILE A 480 22.51 -2.03 39.68
C ILE A 480 22.52 -0.62 39.09
N ARG A 481 22.35 -0.54 37.77
CA ARG A 481 22.03 0.72 37.09
C ARG A 481 20.60 1.13 37.45
N PHE A 482 20.38 2.40 37.75
CA PHE A 482 19.08 2.94 38.18
C PHE A 482 18.48 2.25 39.42
N ARG A 483 19.32 2.00 40.44
CA ARG A 483 19.04 1.26 41.69
C ARG A 483 17.59 1.36 42.19
N ASN A 484 17.09 2.57 42.45
CA ASN A 484 15.74 2.76 43.00
C ASN A 484 14.65 2.23 42.06
N THR A 485 14.75 2.54 40.76
CA THR A 485 13.76 2.08 39.76
C THR A 485 13.82 0.56 39.60
N THR A 486 15.01 -0.02 39.56
CA THR A 486 15.19 -1.47 39.46
C THR A 486 14.60 -2.20 40.67
N ILE A 487 14.87 -1.73 41.89
CA ILE A 487 14.31 -2.31 43.12
C ILE A 487 12.78 -2.23 43.10
N THR A 488 12.20 -1.09 42.71
CA THR A 488 10.74 -0.95 42.56
C THR A 488 10.18 -1.98 41.58
N VAL A 489 10.79 -2.13 40.40
CA VAL A 489 10.35 -3.11 39.39
C VAL A 489 10.46 -4.55 39.93
N LEU A 490 11.57 -4.90 40.58
CA LEU A 490 11.75 -6.22 41.19
C LEU A 490 10.67 -6.51 42.24
N THR A 491 10.30 -5.53 43.06
CA THR A 491 9.19 -5.66 44.03
C THR A 491 7.86 -5.89 43.32
N LEU A 492 7.58 -5.17 42.23
CA LEU A 492 6.36 -5.34 41.44
C LEU A 492 6.28 -6.71 40.74
N LEU A 493 7.42 -7.25 40.30
CA LEU A 493 7.52 -8.59 39.74
C LEU A 493 7.29 -9.66 40.83
N LYS A 494 7.90 -9.51 42.01
CA LYS A 494 7.73 -10.43 43.15
C LYS A 494 6.29 -10.44 43.68
N THR A 495 5.63 -9.28 43.70
CA THR A 495 4.22 -9.14 44.11
C THR A 495 3.21 -9.48 43.01
N LYS A 496 3.68 -9.94 41.84
CA LYS A 496 2.88 -10.30 40.65
C LYS A 496 2.00 -9.15 40.13
N GLN A 497 2.36 -7.90 40.44
CA GLN A 497 1.69 -6.72 39.87
C GLN A 497 2.12 -6.48 38.43
N LEU A 498 3.40 -6.78 38.11
CA LEU A 498 3.91 -6.88 36.76
C LEU A 498 4.16 -8.35 36.44
N LEU A 499 3.76 -8.79 35.23
CA LEU A 499 3.91 -10.17 34.78
C LEU A 499 4.92 -10.23 33.63
N LEU A 500 5.85 -11.17 33.71
CA LEU A 500 6.84 -11.42 32.66
C LEU A 500 6.22 -12.24 31.53
N GLN A 501 6.73 -12.06 30.30
CA GLN A 501 6.36 -12.87 29.16
C GLN A 501 6.83 -14.32 29.31
N ASN A 502 6.06 -15.27 28.77
CA ASN A 502 6.34 -16.71 28.89
C ASN A 502 7.72 -17.11 28.36
N PHE A 503 8.18 -16.52 27.26
CA PHE A 503 9.51 -16.82 26.69
C PHE A 503 10.68 -16.48 27.65
N LEU A 504 10.50 -15.54 28.58
CA LEU A 504 11.48 -15.23 29.61
C LEU A 504 11.33 -16.15 30.82
N ILE A 505 10.08 -16.42 31.23
CA ILE A 505 9.73 -17.24 32.39
C ILE A 505 10.39 -18.62 32.31
N VAL A 506 10.40 -19.24 31.12
CA VAL A 506 11.01 -20.56 30.92
C VAL A 506 12.46 -20.59 31.44
N HIS A 507 13.25 -19.54 31.22
CA HIS A 507 14.66 -19.48 31.66
C HIS A 507 14.84 -19.28 33.18
N LEU A 508 13.78 -18.90 33.92
CA LEU A 508 13.79 -18.81 35.39
C LEU A 508 13.49 -20.17 36.06
N PHE A 509 12.84 -21.10 35.35
CA PHE A 509 12.30 -22.35 35.92
C PHE A 509 12.88 -23.62 35.28
N VAL A 510 13.63 -23.53 34.18
CA VAL A 510 14.29 -24.69 33.57
C VAL A 510 15.38 -25.24 34.49
N ALA A 511 15.39 -26.56 34.70
CA ALA A 511 16.46 -27.25 35.43
C ALA A 511 17.81 -27.03 34.72
N PRO A 512 18.91 -26.78 35.47
CA PRO A 512 20.20 -26.46 34.89
C PRO A 512 20.64 -27.55 33.92
N ARG A 513 20.79 -27.20 32.63
CA ARG A 513 21.40 -28.09 31.64
C ARG A 513 22.89 -27.83 31.66
N ILE A 514 23.70 -28.86 31.88
CA ILE A 514 25.17 -28.75 31.75
C ILE A 514 25.46 -28.31 30.32
N ALA A 515 26.13 -27.16 30.17
CA ALA A 515 26.55 -26.64 28.87
C ALA A 515 27.42 -27.69 28.17
N GLN A 516 26.96 -28.20 27.02
CA GLN A 516 27.82 -28.97 26.13
C GLN A 516 28.86 -28.02 25.53
N SER A 517 30.14 -28.38 25.67
CA SER A 517 31.29 -27.63 25.15
C SER A 517 31.16 -27.39 23.65
N THR A 518 30.68 -26.22 23.28
CA THR A 518 30.86 -25.64 21.95
C THR A 518 31.37 -24.22 22.17
N ASP A 519 32.59 -23.96 21.72
CA ASP A 519 33.40 -22.74 21.95
C ASP A 519 32.86 -21.48 21.24
N SER A 520 31.56 -21.24 21.27
CA SER A 520 30.97 -20.00 20.75
C SER A 520 30.01 -19.40 21.77
N PRO A 521 30.15 -18.11 22.14
CA PRO A 521 29.12 -17.43 22.93
C PRO A 521 27.77 -17.57 22.23
N PRO A 522 26.64 -17.67 22.96
CA PRO A 522 25.33 -17.83 22.34
C PRO A 522 25.10 -16.65 21.40
N LEU A 523 25.16 -16.91 20.09
CA LEU A 523 24.92 -15.91 19.07
C LEU A 523 23.51 -15.33 19.31
N ILE A 524 23.37 -14.01 19.23
CA ILE A 524 22.07 -13.35 19.36
C ILE A 524 21.12 -13.92 18.30
N ASP A 525 20.04 -14.59 18.71
CA ASP A 525 19.11 -15.25 17.80
C ASP A 525 17.72 -14.59 17.86
N LEU A 526 17.38 -13.88 16.80
CA LEU A 526 16.07 -13.25 16.59
C LEU A 526 15.20 -14.04 15.59
N SER A 527 15.66 -15.20 15.12
CA SER A 527 15.01 -15.98 14.06
C SER A 527 13.61 -16.46 14.46
N SER A 528 13.41 -16.87 15.72
CA SER A 528 12.10 -17.28 16.23
C SER A 528 11.09 -16.12 16.21
N CYS A 529 11.51 -14.91 16.60
CA CYS A 529 10.65 -13.72 16.53
C CYS A 529 10.30 -13.35 15.09
N ILE A 530 11.27 -13.41 14.18
CA ILE A 530 11.04 -13.16 12.76
C ILE A 530 10.06 -14.20 12.18
N THR A 531 10.25 -15.47 12.51
CA THR A 531 9.36 -16.55 12.07
C THR A 531 7.95 -16.36 12.61
N SER A 532 7.81 -15.97 13.88
CA SER A 532 6.52 -15.63 14.50
C SER A 532 5.85 -14.39 13.88
N LEU A 533 6.62 -13.37 13.52
CA LEU A 533 6.09 -12.18 12.84
C LEU A 533 5.59 -12.50 11.42
N LEU A 534 6.24 -13.47 10.76
CA LEU A 534 5.89 -13.93 9.42
C LEU A 534 4.82 -15.02 9.42
N SER A 535 4.52 -15.62 10.58
CA SER A 535 3.47 -16.61 10.74
C SER A 535 2.11 -15.94 10.92
N THR A 536 1.06 -16.66 10.52
CA THR A 536 -0.29 -16.11 10.44
C THR A 536 -1.04 -16.31 11.76
N PRO A 537 -1.96 -15.42 12.14
CA PRO A 537 -2.92 -15.71 13.20
C PRO A 537 -3.72 -17.00 12.87
N ASP A 538 -4.06 -17.80 13.89
CA ASP A 538 -4.63 -19.16 13.82
C ASP A 538 -6.01 -19.31 13.12
N ASP A 539 -6.42 -18.39 12.25
CA ASP A 539 -7.68 -18.48 11.51
C ASP A 539 -7.55 -19.42 10.29
N PRO A 540 -8.26 -20.56 10.26
CA PRO A 540 -8.15 -21.55 9.18
C PRO A 540 -8.61 -21.00 7.81
N ILE A 541 -9.48 -19.99 7.79
CA ILE A 541 -9.93 -19.33 6.54
C ILE A 541 -8.83 -18.46 5.95
N VAL A 542 -8.01 -17.89 6.83
CA VAL A 542 -6.88 -17.04 6.45
C VAL A 542 -5.76 -17.92 5.92
N GLN A 543 -5.42 -19.01 6.60
CA GLN A 543 -4.38 -19.97 6.19
C GLN A 543 -4.61 -20.55 4.78
N THR A 544 -5.84 -20.90 4.42
CA THR A 544 -6.16 -21.41 3.07
C THR A 544 -5.99 -20.39 1.95
N ARG A 545 -6.19 -19.08 2.22
CA ARG A 545 -5.87 -18.03 1.23
C ARG A 545 -4.37 -17.81 1.08
N PHE A 546 -3.62 -18.01 2.15
CA PHE A 546 -2.18 -17.77 2.20
C PHE A 546 -1.36 -18.73 1.34
N GLN A 547 -1.77 -20.01 1.24
CA GLN A 547 -1.05 -21.03 0.45
C GLN A 547 -0.85 -20.66 -1.03
N HIS A 548 -1.69 -19.77 -1.57
CA HIS A 548 -1.63 -19.36 -2.98
C HIS A 548 -0.95 -18.00 -3.23
N LEU A 549 -0.55 -17.28 -2.17
CA LEU A 549 0.05 -15.95 -2.32
C LEU A 549 1.57 -16.03 -2.36
N SER A 550 2.18 -15.30 -3.30
CA SER A 550 3.64 -15.13 -3.30
C SER A 550 4.08 -14.39 -2.03
N PRO A 551 5.08 -14.91 -1.27
CA PRO A 551 5.58 -14.28 -0.05
C PRO A 551 6.11 -12.86 -0.25
N ALA A 552 6.51 -12.49 -1.46
CA ALA A 552 7.00 -11.16 -1.80
C ALA A 552 5.87 -10.17 -2.17
N SER A 553 4.61 -10.62 -2.25
CA SER A 553 3.52 -9.78 -2.74
C SER A 553 2.97 -8.82 -1.68
N PRO A 554 2.51 -7.60 -2.06
CA PRO A 554 1.79 -6.71 -1.14
C PRO A 554 0.48 -7.34 -0.60
N GLN A 555 -0.08 -8.33 -1.29
CA GLN A 555 -1.27 -9.05 -0.82
C GLN A 555 -0.94 -9.97 0.35
N TYR A 556 0.23 -10.61 0.34
CA TYR A 556 0.75 -11.40 1.47
C TYR A 556 0.89 -10.53 2.72
N TYR A 557 1.47 -9.34 2.58
CA TYR A 557 1.58 -8.40 3.70
C TYR A 557 0.20 -8.03 4.28
N LYS A 558 -0.76 -7.69 3.42
CA LYS A 558 -2.11 -7.31 3.86
C LYS A 558 -2.85 -8.41 4.60
N SER A 559 -2.52 -9.68 4.35
CA SER A 559 -3.12 -10.80 5.07
C SER A 559 -2.45 -11.07 6.43
N LEU A 560 -1.24 -10.58 6.68
CA LEU A 560 -0.60 -10.61 8.01
C LEU A 560 -1.29 -9.64 8.99
N ILE A 561 -1.94 -8.60 8.47
CA ILE A 561 -2.61 -7.58 9.29
C ILE A 561 -4.02 -8.05 9.66
N PRO A 562 -4.38 -8.08 10.97
CA PRO A 562 -5.72 -8.43 11.40
C PRO A 562 -6.76 -7.44 10.86
N GLN A 563 -7.74 -7.94 10.12
CA GLN A 563 -8.89 -7.13 9.71
C GLN A 563 -9.93 -7.11 10.85
N LYS A 564 -9.90 -6.09 11.71
CA LYS A 564 -10.99 -5.82 12.66
C LYS A 564 -12.22 -5.37 11.88
N LEU A 565 -13.09 -6.30 11.49
CA LEU A 565 -14.37 -5.95 10.89
C LEU A 565 -15.45 -5.84 11.96
N PRO A 566 -16.22 -4.73 11.99
CA PRO A 566 -17.47 -4.69 12.74
C PRO A 566 -18.41 -5.80 12.26
N PRO A 567 -19.06 -6.56 13.16
CA PRO A 567 -19.98 -7.63 12.79
C PRO A 567 -21.14 -7.12 11.91
N ASP A 568 -21.56 -5.87 12.11
CA ASP A 568 -22.63 -5.21 11.36
C ASP A 568 -22.35 -5.08 9.85
N LEU A 569 -21.09 -5.17 9.41
CA LEU A 569 -20.73 -5.09 7.99
C LEU A 569 -20.90 -6.42 7.25
N VAL A 570 -21.04 -7.55 7.96
CA VAL A 570 -21.20 -8.88 7.36
C VAL A 570 -22.68 -9.18 7.10
N VAL A 571 -23.19 -8.68 5.96
CA VAL A 571 -24.62 -8.84 5.62
C VAL A 571 -24.93 -10.17 4.92
N LEU A 572 -24.00 -10.65 4.07
CA LEU A 572 -24.14 -11.88 3.28
C LEU A 572 -22.83 -12.67 3.27
N PRO A 573 -22.89 -14.01 3.16
CA PRO A 573 -21.70 -14.86 3.03
C PRO A 573 -20.95 -14.63 1.71
N PRO A 574 -19.65 -14.97 1.62
CA PRO A 574 -18.84 -14.65 0.46
C PRO A 574 -19.27 -15.26 -0.87
N THR A 575 -19.86 -16.46 -0.83
CA THR A 575 -20.42 -17.13 -2.02
C THR A 575 -21.53 -16.31 -2.66
N LYS A 576 -22.42 -15.73 -1.86
CA LYS A 576 -23.53 -14.89 -2.32
C LYS A 576 -23.06 -13.56 -2.89
N TRP A 577 -22.05 -12.93 -2.28
CA TRP A 577 -21.45 -11.73 -2.86
C TRP A 577 -20.78 -11.99 -4.20
N LYS A 578 -20.03 -13.10 -4.32
CA LYS A 578 -19.44 -13.51 -5.60
C LYS A 578 -20.54 -13.72 -6.66
N PHE A 579 -21.65 -14.35 -6.29
CA PHE A 579 -22.82 -14.51 -7.16
C PHE A 579 -23.43 -13.16 -7.56
N PHE A 580 -23.72 -12.27 -6.60
CA PHE A 580 -24.28 -10.94 -6.84
C PHE A 580 -23.48 -10.12 -7.86
N TRP A 581 -22.15 -10.10 -7.75
CA TRP A 581 -21.29 -9.34 -8.66
C TRP A 581 -21.16 -9.94 -10.06
N ARG A 582 -21.50 -11.24 -10.22
CA ARG A 582 -21.54 -11.95 -11.51
C ARG A 582 -22.90 -11.85 -12.21
N LEU A 583 -23.97 -11.51 -11.48
CA LEU A 583 -25.31 -11.35 -12.08
C LEU A 583 -25.26 -10.36 -13.24
N GLN A 584 -25.78 -10.77 -14.40
CA GLN A 584 -25.92 -9.92 -15.57
C GLN A 584 -27.19 -9.08 -15.45
N ILE A 585 -27.06 -7.95 -14.74
CA ILE A 585 -28.13 -6.98 -14.48
C ILE A 585 -27.66 -5.55 -14.81
N PRO A 586 -28.58 -4.62 -15.11
CA PRO A 586 -28.24 -3.23 -15.36
C PRO A 586 -27.45 -2.60 -14.20
N PHE A 587 -26.50 -1.73 -14.52
CA PHE A 587 -25.63 -1.11 -13.51
C PHE A 587 -26.40 -0.25 -12.48
N LYS A 588 -27.47 0.43 -12.92
CA LYS A 588 -28.37 1.21 -12.05
C LYS A 588 -29.13 0.29 -11.09
N ALA A 589 -29.75 -0.78 -11.59
CA ALA A 589 -30.39 -1.81 -10.77
C ALA A 589 -29.43 -2.39 -9.72
N ARG A 590 -28.21 -2.76 -10.12
CA ARG A 590 -27.20 -3.29 -9.19
C ARG A 590 -26.87 -2.30 -8.08
N THR A 591 -26.77 -1.01 -8.40
CA THR A 591 -26.47 0.05 -7.42
C THR A 591 -27.60 0.18 -6.37
N VAL A 592 -28.86 0.18 -6.82
CA VAL A 592 -30.02 0.25 -5.92
C VAL A 592 -30.09 -0.99 -5.03
N TRP A 593 -29.92 -2.19 -5.62
CA TRP A 593 -29.94 -3.44 -4.86
C TRP A 593 -28.78 -3.55 -3.87
N TYR A 594 -27.57 -3.13 -4.26
CA TYR A 594 -26.42 -3.07 -3.36
C TYR A 594 -26.70 -2.19 -2.13
N ARG A 595 -27.29 -1.02 -2.34
CA ARG A 595 -27.71 -0.11 -1.25
C ARG A 595 -28.83 -0.70 -0.40
N LEU A 596 -29.77 -1.43 -1.01
CA LEU A 596 -30.83 -2.13 -0.30
C LEU A 596 -30.26 -3.19 0.65
N ILE A 597 -29.29 -4.00 0.21
CA ILE A 597 -28.63 -5.02 1.04
C ILE A 597 -27.94 -4.36 2.25
N HIS A 598 -27.21 -3.27 2.01
CA HIS A 598 -26.48 -2.53 3.05
C HIS A 598 -27.33 -1.60 3.90
N LYS A 599 -28.65 -1.53 3.67
CA LYS A 599 -29.57 -0.61 4.37
C LYS A 599 -29.22 0.88 4.19
N LYS A 600 -28.77 1.25 2.98
CA LYS A 600 -28.30 2.60 2.60
C LYS A 600 -29.20 3.26 1.54
N LEU A 601 -30.50 3.03 1.65
CA LEU A 601 -31.52 3.75 0.88
C LEU A 601 -32.00 4.96 1.69
N PRO A 602 -32.32 6.10 1.06
CA PRO A 602 -32.72 7.32 1.75
C PRO A 602 -34.23 7.31 2.00
N THR A 603 -34.68 6.47 2.93
CA THR A 603 -36.10 6.37 3.28
C THR A 603 -36.55 7.57 4.12
N LYS A 604 -37.85 7.88 4.17
CA LYS A 604 -38.37 8.97 5.04
C LYS A 604 -38.02 8.79 6.51
N GLN A 605 -37.99 7.55 7.03
CA GLN A 605 -37.50 7.30 8.38
C GLN A 605 -36.07 7.80 8.60
N ILE A 606 -35.18 7.56 7.64
CA ILE A 606 -33.78 7.98 7.72
C ILE A 606 -33.66 9.49 7.48
N LEU A 607 -34.37 10.02 6.49
CA LEU A 607 -34.37 11.44 6.15
C LEU A 607 -34.89 12.30 7.32
N ASN A 608 -35.98 11.88 7.96
CA ASN A 608 -36.52 12.51 9.16
C ASN A 608 -35.50 12.53 10.32
N ARG A 609 -34.80 11.42 10.53
CA ARG A 609 -33.79 11.30 11.59
C ARG A 609 -32.58 12.21 11.39
N TYR A 610 -32.12 12.38 10.14
CA TYR A 610 -30.85 13.07 9.85
C TYR A 610 -31.02 14.48 9.25
N ILE A 611 -32.21 14.81 8.75
CA ILE A 611 -32.52 16.08 8.06
C ILE A 611 -33.93 16.53 8.48
N LEU A 612 -34.16 16.59 9.80
CA LEU A 612 -35.46 16.90 10.41
C LEU A 612 -36.12 18.18 9.85
N PRO A 613 -35.41 19.31 9.64
CA PRO A 613 -36.06 20.54 9.16
C PRO A 613 -36.69 20.43 7.77
N LEU A 614 -36.15 19.58 6.89
CA LEU A 614 -36.67 19.39 5.53
C LEU A 614 -37.65 18.20 5.44
N HIS A 615 -37.66 17.33 6.43
CA HIS A 615 -38.45 16.10 6.45
C HIS A 615 -39.07 15.87 7.84
N PRO A 616 -40.15 16.61 8.18
CA PRO A 616 -40.72 16.60 9.53
C PRO A 616 -41.39 15.28 9.90
N THR A 617 -41.81 14.48 8.91
CA THR A 617 -42.49 13.20 9.14
C THR A 617 -41.68 12.02 8.61
N PRO A 618 -41.63 10.88 9.31
CA PRO A 618 -40.98 9.65 8.83
C PRO A 618 -41.90 8.79 7.94
N ASN A 619 -43.13 9.25 7.69
CA ASN A 619 -44.16 8.51 6.97
C ASN A 619 -43.96 8.55 5.45
N CYS A 620 -44.45 7.52 4.78
CA CYS A 620 -44.46 7.38 3.33
C CYS A 620 -45.40 8.41 2.69
N GLN A 621 -44.89 9.18 1.72
CA GLN A 621 -45.68 10.18 0.99
C GLN A 621 -46.58 9.58 -0.11
N ILE A 622 -46.36 8.31 -0.46
CA ILE A 622 -47.11 7.61 -1.52
C ILE A 622 -48.35 6.90 -0.93
N CYS A 623 -48.33 6.60 0.36
CA CYS A 623 -49.49 6.00 1.02
C CYS A 623 -50.63 7.02 1.14
N PRO A 624 -51.89 6.56 1.13
CA PRO A 624 -53.04 7.43 1.40
C PRO A 624 -52.87 8.16 2.74
N ALA A 625 -53.27 9.43 2.79
CA ALA A 625 -53.22 10.24 4.01
C ALA A 625 -54.05 9.65 5.15
N GLU A 626 -55.12 8.91 4.81
CA GLU A 626 -56.01 8.21 5.74
C GLU A 626 -55.35 7.00 6.42
N SER A 627 -54.26 6.47 5.84
CA SER A 627 -53.54 5.30 6.37
C SER A 627 -52.02 5.56 6.34
N PRO A 628 -51.49 6.48 7.18
CA PRO A 628 -50.08 6.83 7.16
C PRO A 628 -49.23 5.64 7.64
N ALA A 629 -48.21 5.28 6.86
CA ALA A 629 -47.30 4.20 7.18
C ALA A 629 -45.86 4.70 7.29
N LEU A 630 -45.12 4.21 8.28
CA LEU A 630 -43.69 4.49 8.44
C LEU A 630 -42.89 3.99 7.23
N GLU A 631 -42.10 4.86 6.58
CA GLU A 631 -41.26 4.44 5.46
C GLU A 631 -39.90 3.89 5.94
N CYS A 632 -39.92 2.63 6.37
CA CYS A 632 -38.71 1.84 6.58
C CYS A 632 -38.18 1.26 5.25
N ILE A 633 -37.02 0.60 5.27
CA ILE A 633 -36.39 0.04 4.05
C ILE A 633 -37.30 -0.97 3.34
N SER A 634 -37.98 -1.84 4.09
CA SER A 634 -38.91 -2.82 3.53
C SER A 634 -40.15 -2.14 2.93
N HIS A 635 -40.66 -1.07 3.56
CA HIS A 635 -41.77 -0.29 3.03
C HIS A 635 -41.39 0.47 1.76
N PHE A 636 -40.22 1.08 1.76
CA PHE A 636 -39.64 1.74 0.61
C PHE A 636 -39.49 0.77 -0.58
N ALA A 637 -39.03 -0.46 -0.33
CA ALA A 637 -38.74 -1.43 -1.38
C ALA A 637 -39.98 -2.19 -1.88
N TYR A 638 -40.91 -2.59 -0.99
CA TYR A 638 -42.02 -3.47 -1.37
C TYR A 638 -43.30 -3.44 -0.53
N LEU A 639 -43.34 -2.90 0.71
CA LEU A 639 -44.59 -2.93 1.52
C LEU A 639 -45.56 -1.77 1.26
N CYS A 640 -45.15 -0.72 0.55
CA CYS A 640 -46.06 0.35 0.11
C CYS A 640 -47.16 -0.21 -0.82
N PRO A 641 -48.46 0.09 -0.64
CA PRO A 641 -49.55 -0.52 -1.41
C PRO A 641 -49.38 -0.45 -2.93
N ILE A 642 -48.99 0.72 -3.45
CA ILE A 642 -48.74 0.93 -4.89
C ILE A 642 -47.57 0.04 -5.37
N LYS A 643 -46.47 0.00 -4.61
CA LYS A 643 -45.28 -0.81 -4.94
C LYS A 643 -45.59 -2.31 -4.81
N TYR A 644 -46.40 -2.69 -3.83
CA TYR A 644 -46.86 -4.05 -3.61
C TYR A 644 -47.73 -4.55 -4.77
N ALA A 645 -48.61 -3.71 -5.32
CA ALA A 645 -49.40 -4.04 -6.50
C ALA A 645 -48.52 -4.34 -7.73
N VAL A 646 -47.46 -3.54 -7.94
CA VAL A 646 -46.45 -3.80 -9.00
C VAL A 646 -45.77 -5.15 -8.77
N TRP A 647 -45.31 -5.42 -7.55
CA TRP A 647 -44.70 -6.69 -7.21
C TRP A 647 -45.65 -7.87 -7.43
N ASN A 648 -46.93 -7.74 -7.06
CA ASN A 648 -47.93 -8.77 -7.27
C ASN A 648 -48.08 -9.11 -8.77
N GLN A 649 -48.20 -8.11 -9.63
CA GLN A 649 -48.33 -8.31 -11.09
C GLN A 649 -47.07 -8.97 -11.69
N ILE A 650 -45.87 -8.54 -11.28
CA ILE A 650 -44.62 -9.12 -11.79
C ILE A 650 -44.39 -10.53 -11.24
N ILE A 651 -44.69 -10.77 -9.96
CA ILE A 651 -44.53 -12.09 -9.35
C ILE A 651 -45.49 -13.09 -10.02
N THR A 652 -46.76 -12.74 -10.18
CA THR A 652 -47.74 -13.61 -10.86
C THR A 652 -47.37 -13.90 -12.31
N ALA A 653 -46.77 -12.94 -13.03
CA ALA A 653 -46.38 -13.11 -14.43
C ALA A 653 -45.09 -13.92 -14.64
N PHE A 654 -44.11 -13.84 -13.73
CA PHE A 654 -42.76 -14.40 -13.96
C PHE A 654 -42.30 -15.46 -12.96
N PHE A 655 -42.97 -15.62 -11.81
CA PHE A 655 -42.51 -16.54 -10.76
C PHE A 655 -43.25 -17.88 -10.83
N PRO A 656 -42.57 -18.99 -10.50
CA PRO A 656 -43.18 -20.32 -10.54
C PRO A 656 -44.27 -20.46 -9.47
N ALA A 657 -45.34 -21.19 -9.78
CA ALA A 657 -46.50 -21.41 -8.90
C ALA A 657 -46.13 -21.94 -7.50
N ARG A 658 -45.01 -22.65 -7.36
CA ARG A 658 -44.49 -23.12 -6.05
C ARG A 658 -44.14 -21.97 -5.10
N LEU A 659 -43.58 -20.87 -5.62
CA LEU A 659 -43.23 -19.70 -4.81
C LEU A 659 -44.46 -18.86 -4.46
N LEU A 660 -45.51 -18.89 -5.28
CA LEU A 660 -46.78 -18.17 -5.04
C LEU A 660 -47.52 -18.65 -3.78
N ARG A 661 -47.19 -19.82 -3.23
CA ARG A 661 -47.74 -20.32 -1.96
C ARG A 661 -47.26 -19.54 -0.73
N GLN A 662 -46.18 -18.76 -0.85
CA GLN A 662 -45.64 -17.94 0.24
C GLN A 662 -46.14 -16.48 0.13
N ARG A 663 -46.21 -15.78 1.26
CA ARG A 663 -46.48 -14.32 1.27
C ARG A 663 -45.38 -13.59 0.49
N TYR A 664 -45.75 -12.73 -0.46
CA TYR A 664 -44.82 -12.01 -1.33
C TYR A 664 -43.68 -11.26 -0.60
N PRO A 665 -43.89 -10.60 0.55
CA PRO A 665 -42.80 -9.95 1.28
C PRO A 665 -41.69 -10.91 1.72
N ALA A 666 -42.04 -12.17 2.04
CA ALA A 666 -41.06 -13.18 2.42
C ALA A 666 -40.19 -13.58 1.22
N ILE A 667 -40.80 -13.75 0.04
CA ILE A 667 -40.10 -14.06 -1.21
C ILE A 667 -39.14 -12.92 -1.58
N LEU A 668 -39.62 -11.68 -1.53
CA LEU A 668 -38.81 -10.50 -1.86
C LEU A 668 -37.63 -10.32 -0.90
N TYR A 669 -37.84 -10.59 0.39
CA TYR A 669 -36.76 -10.59 1.37
C TYR A 669 -35.73 -11.71 1.11
N GLN A 670 -36.18 -12.90 0.71
CA GLN A 670 -35.30 -14.00 0.32
C GLN A 670 -34.50 -13.68 -0.95
N LEU A 671 -35.12 -13.05 -1.96
CA LEU A 671 -34.43 -12.56 -3.17
C LEU A 671 -33.40 -11.49 -2.84
N GLN A 672 -33.77 -10.50 -2.01
CA GLN A 672 -32.86 -9.44 -1.55
C GLN A 672 -31.59 -10.04 -0.94
N ARG A 673 -31.72 -11.14 -0.19
CA ARG A 673 -30.62 -11.86 0.48
C ARG A 673 -30.06 -13.04 -0.31
N LEU A 674 -30.39 -13.17 -1.60
CA LEU A 674 -29.90 -14.21 -2.50
C LEU A 674 -30.05 -15.61 -1.89
N LYS A 675 -31.20 -15.90 -1.29
CA LYS A 675 -31.51 -17.17 -0.62
C LYS A 675 -32.20 -18.18 -1.53
N ILE A 676 -32.83 -17.72 -2.61
CA ILE A 676 -33.57 -18.59 -3.53
C ILE A 676 -32.55 -19.33 -4.42
N PRO A 677 -32.58 -20.67 -4.54
CA PRO A 677 -31.69 -21.39 -5.43
C PRO A 677 -31.77 -20.81 -6.85
N SER A 678 -30.63 -20.61 -7.49
CA SER A 678 -30.58 -20.16 -8.89
C SER A 678 -31.04 -21.32 -9.79
N THR A 679 -32.34 -21.56 -9.88
CA THR A 679 -32.87 -22.60 -10.77
C THR A 679 -32.78 -22.13 -12.23
N ALA A 680 -32.59 -23.11 -13.11
CA ALA A 680 -32.59 -22.99 -14.56
C ALA A 680 -33.78 -22.17 -15.12
N PRO A 681 -33.66 -21.63 -16.35
CA PRO A 681 -34.69 -20.89 -17.07
C PRO A 681 -36.12 -21.44 -16.85
N LEU A 682 -37.06 -20.54 -16.58
CA LEU A 682 -38.46 -20.91 -16.28
C LEU A 682 -39.20 -21.31 -17.56
N PRO A 683 -39.77 -22.53 -17.66
CA PRO A 683 -40.49 -22.98 -18.85
C PRO A 683 -41.78 -22.19 -19.16
N SER A 684 -42.36 -21.51 -18.17
CA SER A 684 -43.68 -20.86 -18.25
C SER A 684 -43.63 -19.32 -18.23
N SER A 685 -42.44 -18.72 -18.29
CA SER A 685 -42.25 -17.26 -18.33
C SER A 685 -42.31 -16.76 -19.78
N PRO A 686 -42.85 -15.55 -20.05
CA PRO A 686 -42.81 -14.96 -21.39
C PRO A 686 -41.38 -14.77 -21.91
N ASN A 687 -40.38 -14.72 -21.01
CA ASN A 687 -38.96 -14.80 -21.32
C ASN A 687 -38.31 -15.94 -20.52
N PRO A 688 -38.22 -17.18 -21.05
CA PRO A 688 -37.81 -18.34 -20.28
C PRO A 688 -36.36 -18.26 -19.82
N LYS A 689 -35.49 -17.53 -20.54
CA LYS A 689 -34.04 -17.44 -20.31
C LYS A 689 -33.61 -16.60 -19.09
N LEU A 690 -34.50 -15.76 -18.55
CA LEU A 690 -34.15 -14.84 -17.46
C LEU A 690 -34.34 -15.48 -16.08
N SER A 691 -33.40 -15.20 -15.17
CA SER A 691 -33.48 -15.60 -13.76
C SER A 691 -34.41 -14.71 -12.95
N LEU A 692 -34.97 -15.25 -11.87
CA LEU A 692 -35.77 -14.48 -10.89
C LEU A 692 -35.02 -13.26 -10.34
N TYR A 693 -33.69 -13.36 -10.21
CA TYR A 693 -32.84 -12.27 -9.76
C TYR A 693 -32.74 -11.11 -10.76
N GLN A 694 -32.80 -11.39 -12.07
CA GLN A 694 -32.80 -10.37 -13.11
C GLN A 694 -34.14 -9.63 -13.16
N VAL A 695 -35.25 -10.37 -13.05
CA VAL A 695 -36.62 -9.79 -12.95
C VAL A 695 -36.73 -8.92 -11.70
N PHE A 696 -36.26 -9.43 -10.54
CA PHE A 696 -36.20 -8.67 -9.29
C PHE A 696 -35.41 -7.36 -9.45
N ALA A 697 -34.21 -7.42 -10.04
CA ALA A 697 -33.36 -6.24 -10.23
C ALA A 697 -34.02 -5.17 -11.11
N CYS A 698 -34.66 -5.57 -12.22
CA CYS A 698 -35.36 -4.64 -13.12
C CYS A 698 -36.58 -4.00 -12.46
N THR A 699 -37.34 -4.78 -11.70
CA THR A 699 -38.52 -4.30 -10.95
C THR A 699 -38.11 -3.30 -9.86
N LEU A 700 -37.07 -3.64 -9.08
CA LEU A 700 -36.53 -2.76 -8.05
C LEU A 700 -36.03 -1.43 -8.64
N GLN A 701 -35.38 -1.47 -9.81
CA GLN A 701 -34.94 -0.25 -10.49
C GLN A 701 -36.13 0.61 -10.95
N SER A 702 -37.19 0.00 -11.49
CA SER A 702 -38.36 0.74 -11.99
C SER A 702 -39.13 1.38 -10.83
N ILE A 703 -39.29 0.67 -9.71
CA ILE A 703 -39.87 1.21 -8.47
C ILE A 703 -39.01 2.36 -7.93
N TRP A 704 -37.68 2.21 -7.92
CA TRP A 704 -36.76 3.28 -7.52
C TRP A 704 -36.94 4.53 -8.38
N GLN A 705 -36.97 4.38 -9.71
CA GLN A 705 -37.16 5.49 -10.63
C GLN A 705 -38.51 6.18 -10.40
N ALA A 706 -39.60 5.42 -10.32
CA ALA A 706 -40.93 5.97 -10.09
C ALA A 706 -41.03 6.72 -8.76
N HIS A 707 -40.46 6.18 -7.68
CA HIS A 707 -40.44 6.84 -6.38
C HIS A 707 -39.71 8.19 -6.44
N TRP A 708 -38.56 8.28 -7.10
CA TRP A 708 -37.83 9.56 -7.18
C TRP A 708 -38.42 10.55 -8.16
N ARG A 709 -39.10 10.08 -9.22
CA ARG A 709 -39.89 10.98 -10.08
C ARG A 709 -41.08 11.58 -9.33
N PHE A 710 -41.71 10.80 -8.45
CA PHE A 710 -42.70 11.36 -7.54
C PHE A 710 -42.09 12.42 -6.60
N VAL A 711 -40.94 12.15 -5.99
CA VAL A 711 -40.33 13.07 -5.02
C VAL A 711 -39.74 14.34 -5.66
N PHE A 712 -39.18 14.26 -6.86
CA PHE A 712 -38.45 15.38 -7.49
C PHE A 712 -39.17 16.02 -8.69
N GLU A 713 -40.09 15.31 -9.33
CA GLU A 713 -40.84 15.77 -10.51
C GLU A 713 -42.35 15.83 -10.24
N ASP A 714 -42.80 15.55 -9.01
CA ASP A 714 -44.22 15.47 -8.59
C ASP A 714 -45.10 14.56 -9.46
N VAL A 715 -44.50 13.57 -10.13
CA VAL A 715 -45.22 12.60 -10.98
C VAL A 715 -45.80 11.49 -10.11
N GLN A 716 -47.14 11.43 -10.03
CA GLN A 716 -47.83 10.42 -9.22
C GLN A 716 -47.50 8.97 -9.65
N PRO A 717 -47.13 8.09 -8.70
CA PRO A 717 -46.75 6.72 -9.02
C PRO A 717 -47.99 5.86 -9.28
N VAL A 718 -48.29 5.58 -10.55
CA VAL A 718 -49.36 4.66 -10.95
C VAL A 718 -48.80 3.26 -11.15
N SER A 719 -49.35 2.26 -10.46
CA SER A 719 -48.87 0.86 -10.50
C SER A 719 -48.78 0.30 -11.92
N ALA A 720 -49.81 0.51 -12.76
CA ALA A 720 -49.85 0.06 -14.14
C ALA A 720 -48.69 0.61 -15.00
N ASN A 721 -48.36 1.90 -14.83
CA ASN A 721 -47.25 2.54 -15.55
C ASN A 721 -45.89 1.98 -15.12
N ILE A 722 -45.71 1.74 -13.83
CA ILE A 722 -44.49 1.14 -13.27
C ILE A 722 -44.34 -0.30 -13.77
N THR A 723 -45.42 -1.08 -13.82
CA THR A 723 -45.41 -2.44 -14.37
C THR A 723 -45.03 -2.43 -15.84
N LYS A 724 -45.63 -1.57 -16.67
CA LYS A 724 -45.28 -1.44 -18.10
C LYS A 724 -43.81 -1.06 -18.31
N ALA A 725 -43.29 -0.12 -17.52
CA ALA A 725 -41.88 0.26 -17.54
C ALA A 725 -40.97 -0.91 -17.14
N THR A 726 -41.39 -1.70 -16.14
CA THR A 726 -40.67 -2.90 -15.69
C THR A 726 -40.61 -3.96 -16.78
N LEU A 727 -41.74 -4.26 -17.44
CA LEU A 727 -41.80 -5.21 -18.56
C LEU A 727 -40.87 -4.78 -19.70
N THR A 728 -40.87 -3.50 -20.05
CA THR A 728 -39.98 -2.92 -21.06
C THR A 728 -38.51 -3.08 -20.66
N ALA A 729 -38.16 -2.87 -19.38
CA ALA A 729 -36.81 -3.04 -18.88
C ALA A 729 -36.35 -4.51 -18.92
N ILE A 730 -37.25 -5.45 -18.61
CA ILE A 730 -37.02 -6.89 -18.68
C ILE A 730 -36.77 -7.32 -20.13
N GLN A 731 -37.62 -6.89 -21.07
CA GLN A 731 -37.46 -7.18 -22.51
C GLN A 731 -36.14 -6.62 -23.06
N ARG A 732 -35.78 -5.39 -22.68
CA ARG A 732 -34.48 -4.80 -23.06
C ARG A 732 -33.33 -5.61 -22.52
N LEU A 733 -33.38 -6.05 -21.26
CA LEU A 733 -32.33 -6.88 -20.69
C LEU A 733 -32.20 -8.21 -21.43
N ASP A 734 -33.32 -8.88 -21.74
CA ASP A 734 -33.33 -10.12 -22.51
C ASP A 734 -32.69 -9.94 -23.89
N SER A 735 -33.06 -8.86 -24.61
CA SER A 735 -32.48 -8.54 -25.92
C SER A 735 -30.96 -8.35 -25.87
N ILE A 736 -30.44 -7.67 -24.84
CA ILE A 736 -29.01 -7.43 -24.67
C ILE A 736 -28.28 -8.76 -24.45
N LEU A 737 -28.79 -9.60 -23.54
CA LEU A 737 -28.16 -10.88 -23.21
C LEU A 737 -28.18 -11.88 -24.36
N ASN A 738 -29.23 -11.86 -25.19
CA ASN A 738 -29.29 -12.69 -26.39
C ASN A 738 -28.36 -12.18 -27.50
N SER A 739 -28.13 -10.87 -27.58
CA SER A 739 -27.24 -10.26 -28.59
C SER A 739 -25.73 -10.41 -28.31
N ASP A 740 -25.34 -10.77 -27.09
CA ASP A 740 -23.93 -11.04 -26.72
C ASP A 740 -23.54 -12.53 -26.92
N LEU A 741 -24.51 -13.38 -27.26
CA LEU A 741 -24.33 -14.81 -27.55
C LEU A 741 -24.21 -15.12 -29.06
N SER A 742 -24.41 -14.12 -29.92
CA SER A 742 -24.17 -14.13 -31.37
C SER A 742 -22.91 -13.34 -31.71
#